data_AF-A0A8H7DWG1-F1
#
_entry.id   AF-A0A8H7DWG1-F1
#
_cell.length_a   1.000
_cell.length_b   1.000
_cell.length_c   1.000
_cell.angle_alpha   90.00
_cell.angle_beta   90.00
_cell.angle_gamma   90.00
#
_symmetry.space_group_name_H-M   'P 1'
#
loop_
_entity.id
_entity.type
_entity.pdbx_description
1 polymer ?
#
loop_
_entity_poly.entity_id
_entity_poly.type
_entity_poly.pdbx_seq_one_letter_code
_entity_poly.pdbx_strand_id
1 'polypeptide(L)'
;MLTQEVEALVSPPRKRTIDPALVQATPVSRKYSGIIQTQTLDPDDFKKKRAGMCQEMSGYWVGPCEVDDFFELTMPLDLKEGEAEELPNIDEKFFARKKPANEDEVYAEFASFFMKTPEESHFEGLKMVDSSRHADPDSKAGSKVKPDVGIHKTDDASVTVATPTRLGSALSPAELKKRLLELFNDLAKKLGVSFEIDTDEARDARGQLATYAVEYCARQHRTHLFLVYIYFPHARFIRFDRCGALVSTKFDLSQDCTPLIRFYSRFSKMTDAQRGYDTTVALASDEETKLAQERLKEWEPKHERPVFKMDVYDDKVEEQAEDNDEAHIKAEVCVNDADVGPKTIQAADNDIKETPKPRKFLVWGSLADPESPLGRATRGYPALEVTDGLEKAKDAPIVFLKEQWRSKALRPEIDTLRELKKADVKHVPTLLCGGDLPGQVTQTDAFAAKIGRTEGKPIDRRFHVRFVVKEVGRPIERFSSSKEMFQAVYDAFQGHKQAYEKCKLLHRDVSGGNILLVTNGGLLNDWDMAVKVNEDKRGPRAHERTGTWAFMSIDLLRGERRPHKISDDLESFFWVVLYYSLLYLPHNKVGTLGDIIPAIFEQYTSFGETKGGQGKHIVVMEGDYIGDSTSSGARLEFDGCKPLTRFVATFLLKLKRWRVEASLARNPADEDILCAEDLNPISPSAQSVQDHQHQEIEFIWNATFSQTWPVNDGAKLQMLKEPTPTAQAPEEGTAAESKEHPPNACWSFRRSKDEETPEDKEKHTLTTHKWYRYWLVRSILP
;
A
#
# COMPACT_ATOMS: atom_id res chain seq x y z
N MET A 1 10.37 -54.74 4.36
CA MET A 1 9.13 -54.46 3.60
C MET A 1 8.31 -53.49 4.43
N LEU A 2 7.80 -52.41 3.80
CA LEU A 2 6.68 -51.56 4.22
C LEU A 2 6.33 -51.51 5.73
N THR A 3 7.01 -50.66 6.51
CA THR A 3 6.45 -49.78 7.58
C THR A 3 7.60 -49.00 8.24
N GLN A 4 7.70 -47.69 7.97
CA GLN A 4 8.41 -46.60 8.71
C GLN A 4 8.97 -45.57 7.71
N GLU A 5 8.32 -44.40 7.58
CA GLU A 5 8.90 -43.10 7.14
C GLU A 5 7.80 -42.01 7.04
N VAL A 6 7.12 -41.69 8.16
CA VAL A 6 6.17 -40.56 8.26
C VAL A 6 6.26 -39.91 9.64
N GLU A 7 7.44 -39.38 10.03
CA GLU A 7 7.58 -38.65 11.31
C GLU A 7 8.83 -37.74 11.35
N ALA A 8 8.76 -36.52 10.77
CA ALA A 8 9.85 -35.52 10.86
C ALA A 8 9.45 -34.05 10.54
N LEU A 9 8.22 -33.60 10.83
CA LEU A 9 7.82 -32.19 10.64
C LEU A 9 7.56 -31.49 11.98
N VAL A 10 8.65 -31.07 12.64
CA VAL A 10 8.62 -30.32 13.91
C VAL A 10 9.55 -29.10 13.82
N SER A 11 8.96 -27.93 13.57
CA SER A 11 9.54 -26.62 13.89
C SER A 11 8.74 -26.03 15.05
N PRO A 12 9.29 -26.02 16.28
CA PRO A 12 10.05 -24.84 16.73
C PRO A 12 11.23 -25.25 17.67
N PRO A 13 12.01 -24.34 18.34
CA PRO A 13 11.79 -22.89 18.49
C PRO A 13 13.05 -21.96 18.53
N ARG A 14 12.76 -20.67 18.79
CA ARG A 14 13.57 -19.63 19.49
C ARG A 14 14.58 -18.77 18.72
N LYS A 15 14.22 -17.47 18.70
CA LYS A 15 15.07 -16.30 19.03
C LYS A 15 16.49 -16.26 18.42
N ARG A 16 16.66 -15.41 17.40
CA ARG A 16 17.83 -14.53 17.32
C ARG A 16 17.45 -13.12 17.77
N THR A 17 18.37 -12.46 18.47
CA THR A 17 18.24 -11.07 18.91
C THR A 17 18.23 -10.16 17.68
N ILE A 18 17.33 -9.18 17.64
CA ILE A 18 17.28 -8.21 16.55
C ILE A 18 18.38 -7.17 16.76
N ASP A 19 19.25 -7.01 15.75
CA ASP A 19 20.06 -5.81 15.57
C ASP A 19 19.19 -4.77 14.83
N PRO A 20 18.91 -3.58 15.42
CA PRO A 20 18.11 -2.54 14.76
C PRO A 20 18.68 -2.02 13.44
N ALA A 21 19.98 -2.19 13.17
CA ALA A 21 20.63 -1.62 11.99
C ALA A 21 20.28 -2.34 10.65
N LEU A 22 19.53 -3.44 10.68
CA LEU A 22 19.32 -4.35 9.54
C LEU A 22 17.90 -4.35 8.94
N VAL A 23 17.05 -3.38 9.31
CA VAL A 23 15.59 -3.48 9.06
C VAL A 23 15.16 -3.17 7.62
N GLN A 24 15.92 -2.42 6.80
CA GLN A 24 15.46 -2.00 5.46
C GLN A 24 16.06 -2.80 4.28
N ALA A 25 15.18 -3.38 3.45
CA ALA A 25 15.54 -4.15 2.25
C ALA A 25 14.38 -4.27 1.26
N THR A 26 14.74 -4.36 -0.03
CA THR A 26 13.95 -4.84 -1.19
C THR A 26 12.88 -3.89 -1.81
N PRO A 27 12.56 -4.04 -3.13
CA PRO A 27 12.20 -2.94 -4.04
C PRO A 27 10.69 -2.66 -4.18
N VAL A 28 9.83 -3.32 -3.41
CA VAL A 28 8.48 -2.79 -3.18
C VAL A 28 8.64 -1.74 -2.07
N SER A 29 8.85 -0.48 -2.48
CA SER A 29 8.87 0.63 -1.54
C SER A 29 7.58 0.66 -0.72
N ARG A 30 7.65 1.08 0.56
CA ARG A 30 6.47 1.18 1.45
C ARG A 30 5.56 2.35 1.07
N LYS A 31 5.10 2.39 -0.19
CA LYS A 31 3.88 3.10 -0.55
C LYS A 31 2.75 2.42 0.20
N TYR A 32 2.16 3.11 1.17
CA TYR A 32 0.89 2.71 1.77
C TYR A 32 -0.13 2.57 0.62
N SER A 33 -0.38 1.35 0.16
CA SER A 33 -1.11 1.06 -1.10
C SER A 33 -2.63 1.29 -1.01
N GLY A 34 -3.04 1.88 0.10
CA GLY A 34 -4.41 2.18 0.45
C GLY A 34 -4.96 3.45 -0.20
N ILE A 35 -6.22 3.73 0.13
CA ILE A 35 -7.03 4.81 -0.46
C ILE A 35 -6.70 6.17 0.17
N ILE A 36 -5.98 6.18 1.29
CA ILE A 36 -5.49 7.37 1.99
C ILE A 36 -3.95 7.32 1.99
N GLN A 37 -3.30 8.10 1.12
CA GLN A 37 -1.82 8.17 1.04
C GLN A 37 -1.17 8.99 2.18
N THR A 38 -1.91 9.26 3.27
CA THR A 38 -1.47 10.13 4.37
C THR A 38 -1.72 9.49 5.72
N GLN A 39 -0.72 8.75 6.22
CA GLN A 39 -0.34 8.63 7.64
C GLN A 39 0.90 7.74 7.75
N THR A 40 2.00 8.27 8.29
CA THR A 40 3.08 7.46 8.85
C THR A 40 2.62 6.89 10.19
N LEU A 41 1.81 5.83 10.13
CA LEU A 41 1.38 5.13 11.33
C LEU A 41 2.56 4.35 11.92
N ASP A 42 2.83 4.63 13.20
CA ASP A 42 3.70 3.82 14.05
C ASP A 42 3.19 2.36 14.08
N PRO A 43 3.94 1.39 13.50
CA PRO A 43 3.47 0.01 13.35
C PRO A 43 3.43 -0.77 14.67
N ASP A 44 4.10 -0.28 15.73
CA ASP A 44 4.02 -0.84 17.08
C ASP A 44 2.69 -0.47 17.78
N ASP A 45 2.03 0.63 17.39
CA ASP A 45 0.77 1.08 18.00
C ASP A 45 -0.44 0.45 17.31
N PHE A 46 -0.82 -0.73 17.82
CA PHE A 46 -1.98 -1.48 17.36
C PHE A 46 -3.30 -0.71 17.43
N LYS A 47 -3.47 0.29 18.32
CA LYS A 47 -4.67 1.15 18.35
C LYS A 47 -4.66 2.16 17.21
N LYS A 48 -3.52 2.81 16.94
CA LYS A 48 -3.38 3.68 15.75
C LYS A 48 -3.63 2.89 14.46
N LYS A 49 -3.13 1.64 14.38
CA LYS A 49 -3.40 0.74 13.25
C LYS A 49 -4.91 0.49 13.05
N ARG A 50 -5.66 0.14 14.11
CA ARG A 50 -7.14 0.02 14.05
C ARG A 50 -7.82 1.30 13.58
N ALA A 51 -7.42 2.45 14.11
CA ALA A 51 -7.99 3.75 13.73
C ALA A 51 -7.78 4.07 12.24
N GLY A 52 -6.58 3.85 11.71
CA GLY A 52 -6.28 3.99 10.29
C GLY A 52 -7.09 3.02 9.41
N MET A 53 -7.18 1.74 9.82
CA MET A 53 -7.98 0.73 9.12
C MET A 53 -9.47 1.10 9.06
N CYS A 54 -10.02 1.68 10.15
CA CYS A 54 -11.38 2.20 10.16
C CYS A 54 -11.53 3.43 9.24
N GLN A 55 -10.57 4.36 9.22
CA GLN A 55 -10.62 5.55 8.37
C GLN A 55 -10.53 5.19 6.88
N GLU A 56 -9.72 4.18 6.54
CA GLU A 56 -9.62 3.64 5.18
C GLU A 56 -10.91 2.94 4.74
N MET A 57 -11.41 1.98 5.54
CA MET A 57 -12.62 1.22 5.23
C MET A 57 -13.91 2.05 5.31
N SER A 58 -13.89 3.22 5.95
CA SER A 58 -15.04 4.13 6.00
C SER A 58 -15.55 4.45 4.60
N GLY A 59 -16.83 4.24 4.34
CA GLY A 59 -17.45 4.38 3.03
C GLY A 59 -17.27 3.18 2.08
N TYR A 60 -16.63 2.08 2.52
CA TYR A 60 -16.46 0.83 1.76
C TYR A 60 -17.14 -0.41 2.38
N TRP A 61 -17.81 -0.24 3.52
CA TRP A 61 -18.77 -1.23 4.02
C TRP A 61 -20.07 -1.14 3.21
N VAL A 62 -20.61 -2.29 2.82
CA VAL A 62 -21.76 -2.43 1.92
C VAL A 62 -22.84 -3.23 2.60
N GLY A 63 -23.99 -2.59 2.82
CA GLY A 63 -25.16 -3.18 3.43
C GLY A 63 -26.24 -2.12 3.68
N PRO A 64 -27.34 -2.47 4.38
CA PRO A 64 -27.68 -3.85 4.78
C PRO A 64 -27.96 -4.73 3.56
N CYS A 65 -27.45 -5.96 3.59
CA CYS A 65 -27.79 -7.02 2.64
C CYS A 65 -28.61 -8.07 3.40
N GLU A 66 -29.76 -8.50 2.90
CA GLU A 66 -30.53 -9.51 3.65
C GLU A 66 -29.80 -10.85 3.72
N VAL A 67 -30.06 -11.64 4.76
CA VAL A 67 -29.33 -12.88 5.04
C VAL A 67 -29.39 -13.87 3.85
N ASP A 68 -30.55 -14.03 3.22
CA ASP A 68 -30.68 -14.86 2.02
C ASP A 68 -30.03 -14.24 0.78
N ASP A 69 -30.12 -12.91 0.59
CA ASP A 69 -29.40 -12.21 -0.48
C ASP A 69 -27.88 -12.37 -0.33
N PHE A 70 -27.36 -12.37 0.90
CA PHE A 70 -25.94 -12.61 1.19
C PHE A 70 -25.52 -14.02 0.77
N PHE A 71 -26.33 -15.04 1.08
CA PHE A 71 -26.08 -16.41 0.63
C PHE A 71 -26.13 -16.54 -0.89
N GLU A 72 -27.16 -16.03 -1.55
CA GLU A 72 -27.30 -16.12 -3.02
C GLU A 72 -26.35 -15.19 -3.80
N LEU A 73 -25.67 -14.25 -3.12
CA LEU A 73 -24.57 -13.45 -3.69
C LEU A 73 -23.19 -14.06 -3.51
N THR A 74 -22.93 -14.76 -2.40
CA THR A 74 -21.55 -15.12 -1.99
C THR A 74 -21.33 -16.62 -1.76
N MET A 75 -22.40 -17.38 -1.56
CA MET A 75 -22.40 -18.82 -1.26
C MET A 75 -23.57 -19.52 -1.99
N PRO A 76 -23.80 -19.30 -3.29
CA PRO A 76 -24.92 -19.91 -4.02
C PRO A 76 -24.81 -21.44 -4.05
N LEU A 77 -25.94 -22.12 -4.20
CA LEU A 77 -26.01 -23.58 -4.35
C LEU A 77 -26.55 -23.97 -5.72
N ASP A 78 -25.85 -24.86 -6.43
CA ASP A 78 -26.35 -25.53 -7.64
C ASP A 78 -27.38 -26.64 -7.30
N LEU A 79 -28.47 -26.29 -6.61
CA LEU A 79 -29.61 -27.19 -6.36
C LEU A 79 -30.45 -27.36 -7.63
N LYS A 80 -30.93 -28.58 -7.89
CA LYS A 80 -31.94 -28.81 -8.94
C LYS A 80 -33.33 -28.37 -8.48
N GLU A 81 -34.23 -28.16 -9.43
CA GLU A 81 -35.63 -27.83 -9.14
C GLU A 81 -36.28 -28.91 -8.25
N GLY A 82 -36.65 -28.53 -7.02
CA GLY A 82 -37.22 -29.44 -6.02
C GLY A 82 -36.22 -30.07 -5.04
N GLU A 83 -34.91 -29.87 -5.20
CA GLU A 83 -33.92 -30.20 -4.16
C GLU A 83 -33.92 -29.14 -3.05
N ALA A 84 -33.69 -29.55 -1.81
CA ALA A 84 -33.60 -28.67 -0.64
C ALA A 84 -32.16 -28.58 -0.11
N GLU A 85 -31.82 -27.50 0.59
CA GLU A 85 -30.52 -27.34 1.22
C GLU A 85 -30.34 -28.36 2.37
N GLU A 86 -29.42 -29.32 2.20
CA GLU A 86 -29.09 -30.30 3.23
C GLU A 86 -28.22 -29.68 4.33
N LEU A 87 -28.76 -29.66 5.55
CA LEU A 87 -28.14 -29.11 6.76
C LEU A 87 -27.85 -30.19 7.81
N PRO A 88 -26.79 -30.03 8.62
CA PRO A 88 -26.53 -30.94 9.73
C PRO A 88 -27.63 -30.85 10.78
N ASN A 89 -27.90 -31.97 11.47
CA ASN A 89 -28.92 -32.06 12.52
C ASN A 89 -28.50 -31.30 13.79
N ILE A 90 -28.78 -30.01 13.81
CA ILE A 90 -28.62 -29.06 14.92
C ILE A 90 -29.98 -28.42 15.20
N ASP A 91 -30.36 -28.25 16.46
CA ASP A 91 -31.59 -27.55 16.85
C ASP A 91 -31.52 -26.06 16.44
N GLU A 92 -32.45 -25.60 15.60
CA GLU A 92 -32.62 -24.18 15.20
C GLU A 92 -32.73 -23.24 16.42
N LYS A 93 -33.14 -23.76 17.59
CA LYS A 93 -33.29 -23.03 18.85
C LYS A 93 -32.17 -23.27 19.86
N PHE A 94 -31.01 -23.78 19.43
CA PHE A 94 -29.85 -24.11 20.29
C PHE A 94 -29.52 -23.02 21.32
N PHE A 95 -29.49 -21.74 20.90
CA PHE A 95 -29.15 -20.62 21.78
C PHE A 95 -30.34 -20.03 22.55
N ALA A 96 -31.58 -20.46 22.31
CA ALA A 96 -32.82 -19.78 22.76
C ALA A 96 -33.02 -19.70 24.29
N ARG A 97 -32.20 -20.41 25.07
CA ARG A 97 -32.17 -20.34 26.55
C ARG A 97 -30.81 -19.94 27.11
N LYS A 98 -29.82 -19.67 26.26
CA LYS A 98 -28.44 -19.35 26.67
C LYS A 98 -28.33 -17.87 27.00
N LYS A 99 -27.65 -17.55 28.11
CA LYS A 99 -27.50 -16.18 28.63
C LYS A 99 -26.07 -15.95 29.15
N PRO A 100 -25.04 -16.03 28.28
CA PRO A 100 -23.64 -15.95 28.68
C PRO A 100 -23.33 -14.65 29.43
N ALA A 101 -22.70 -14.77 30.60
CA ALA A 101 -22.39 -13.64 31.49
C ALA A 101 -21.11 -12.88 31.08
N ASN A 102 -20.24 -13.49 30.29
CA ASN A 102 -18.95 -12.97 29.82
C ASN A 102 -18.61 -13.55 28.42
N GLU A 103 -17.48 -13.13 27.83
CA GLU A 103 -17.09 -13.54 26.47
C GLU A 103 -16.58 -14.99 26.41
N ASP A 104 -15.99 -15.51 27.49
CA ASP A 104 -15.61 -16.93 27.60
C ASP A 104 -16.85 -17.85 27.52
N GLU A 105 -17.98 -17.45 28.09
CA GLU A 105 -19.25 -18.17 27.99
C GLU A 105 -19.88 -18.07 26.59
N VAL A 106 -19.74 -16.93 25.88
CA VAL A 106 -20.15 -16.85 24.46
C VAL A 106 -19.31 -17.82 23.62
N TYR A 107 -18.00 -17.90 23.89
CA TYR A 107 -17.12 -18.87 23.24
C TYR A 107 -17.53 -20.31 23.56
N ALA A 108 -17.76 -20.66 24.82
CA ALA A 108 -18.13 -22.02 25.23
C ALA A 108 -19.46 -22.48 24.59
N GLU A 109 -20.43 -21.56 24.47
CA GLU A 109 -21.69 -21.81 23.78
C GLU A 109 -21.50 -21.98 22.27
N PHE A 110 -20.68 -21.16 21.63
CA PHE A 110 -20.41 -21.29 20.19
C PHE A 110 -19.58 -22.55 19.85
N ALA A 111 -18.62 -22.93 20.71
CA ALA A 111 -17.90 -24.19 20.60
C ALA A 111 -18.83 -25.40 20.74
N SER A 112 -19.78 -25.35 21.67
CA SER A 112 -20.81 -26.40 21.87
C SER A 112 -21.81 -26.49 20.71
N PHE A 113 -21.97 -25.44 19.92
CA PHE A 113 -22.74 -25.44 18.67
C PHE A 113 -21.94 -26.03 17.49
N PHE A 114 -20.63 -25.78 17.46
CA PHE A 114 -19.75 -26.21 16.36
C PHE A 114 -19.32 -27.68 16.46
N MET A 115 -19.26 -28.23 17.68
CA MET A 115 -18.68 -29.54 17.99
C MET A 115 -19.75 -30.54 18.45
N LYS A 116 -19.84 -31.66 17.72
CA LYS A 116 -20.73 -32.80 17.98
C LYS A 116 -20.19 -33.74 19.06
N THR A 117 -18.87 -33.90 19.09
CA THR A 117 -18.07 -34.41 20.23
C THR A 117 -16.83 -33.52 20.39
N PRO A 118 -16.00 -33.66 21.43
CA PRO A 118 -14.73 -32.90 21.52
C PRO A 118 -13.79 -33.09 20.31
N GLU A 119 -13.93 -34.19 19.57
CA GLU A 119 -13.12 -34.58 18.41
C GLU A 119 -13.84 -34.41 17.06
N GLU A 120 -15.17 -34.39 17.04
CA GLU A 120 -16.00 -34.38 15.82
C GLU A 120 -16.79 -33.07 15.68
N SER A 121 -16.68 -32.36 14.56
CA SER A 121 -17.50 -31.18 14.27
C SER A 121 -18.86 -31.56 13.65
N HIS A 122 -19.87 -30.73 13.84
CA HIS A 122 -21.10 -30.77 13.04
C HIS A 122 -20.89 -30.37 11.57
N PHE A 123 -19.77 -29.74 11.22
CA PHE A 123 -19.46 -29.26 9.88
C PHE A 123 -18.24 -29.99 9.32
N GLU A 124 -18.46 -30.85 8.32
CA GLU A 124 -17.45 -31.77 7.80
C GLU A 124 -16.16 -31.07 7.34
N GLY A 125 -15.01 -31.65 7.68
CA GLY A 125 -13.69 -31.11 7.32
C GLY A 125 -13.31 -29.79 8.01
N LEU A 126 -14.14 -29.25 8.92
CA LEU A 126 -13.81 -28.08 9.73
C LEU A 126 -13.45 -28.45 11.17
N LYS A 127 -12.69 -27.59 11.83
CA LYS A 127 -12.55 -27.52 13.29
C LYS A 127 -12.52 -26.06 13.76
N MET A 128 -13.05 -25.82 14.96
CA MET A 128 -13.07 -24.52 15.64
C MET A 128 -11.99 -24.46 16.74
N VAL A 129 -11.38 -23.30 16.95
CA VAL A 129 -10.27 -23.12 17.89
C VAL A 129 -10.40 -21.80 18.66
N ASP A 130 -10.15 -21.82 19.97
CA ASP A 130 -9.99 -20.61 20.81
C ASP A 130 -8.67 -19.91 20.47
N SER A 131 -8.77 -18.74 19.83
CA SER A 131 -7.64 -17.83 19.62
C SER A 131 -7.71 -16.58 20.51
N SER A 132 -8.78 -16.40 21.29
CA SER A 132 -9.05 -15.21 22.12
C SER A 132 -7.95 -14.92 23.14
N ARG A 133 -7.20 -15.93 23.57
CA ARG A 133 -6.11 -15.82 24.57
C ARG A 133 -4.71 -15.88 23.96
N HIS A 134 -4.59 -16.24 22.68
CA HIS A 134 -3.33 -16.54 22.01
C HIS A 134 -3.15 -15.66 20.76
N ALA A 135 -2.18 -14.76 20.78
CA ALA A 135 -1.76 -14.08 19.56
C ALA A 135 -1.14 -15.10 18.58
N ASP A 136 -1.38 -14.91 17.29
CA ASP A 136 -0.66 -15.61 16.23
C ASP A 136 0.85 -15.44 16.44
N PRO A 137 1.64 -16.54 16.52
CA PRO A 137 3.07 -16.46 16.84
C PRO A 137 3.87 -15.76 15.72
N ASP A 138 3.31 -15.74 14.52
CA ASP A 138 3.83 -15.12 13.31
C ASP A 138 3.23 -13.69 13.12
N SER A 139 2.72 -13.10 14.20
CA SER A 139 2.43 -11.66 14.33
C SER A 139 3.72 -10.84 14.21
N LYS A 140 3.66 -9.72 13.51
CA LYS A 140 4.64 -8.63 13.67
C LYS A 140 4.74 -8.22 15.15
N ALA A 141 5.92 -7.75 15.57
CA ALA A 141 6.11 -7.16 16.89
C ALA A 141 5.07 -6.04 17.15
N GLY A 142 4.70 -5.83 18.41
CA GLY A 142 3.61 -4.93 18.81
C GLY A 142 2.20 -5.45 18.47
N SER A 143 1.97 -5.88 17.23
CA SER A 143 0.63 -6.13 16.64
C SER A 143 -0.21 -7.21 17.35
N LYS A 144 0.39 -8.32 17.83
CA LYS A 144 -0.27 -9.40 18.61
C LYS A 144 -1.68 -9.77 18.10
N VAL A 145 -1.78 -10.17 16.84
CA VAL A 145 -3.08 -10.36 16.18
C VAL A 145 -3.74 -11.64 16.68
N LYS A 146 -4.99 -11.50 17.15
CA LYS A 146 -5.86 -12.60 17.56
C LYS A 146 -7.32 -12.26 17.27
N PRO A 147 -7.99 -12.95 16.34
CA PRO A 147 -9.44 -13.11 16.36
C PRO A 147 -9.84 -13.86 17.64
N ASP A 148 -11.09 -13.75 18.09
CA ASP A 148 -11.55 -14.58 19.21
C ASP A 148 -11.59 -16.08 18.84
N VAL A 149 -11.92 -16.40 17.58
CA VAL A 149 -12.02 -17.77 17.06
C VAL A 149 -11.32 -17.93 15.71
N GLY A 150 -10.59 -19.03 15.54
CA GLY A 150 -10.09 -19.52 14.25
C GLY A 150 -10.86 -20.75 13.77
N ILE A 151 -11.26 -20.77 12.49
CA ILE A 151 -11.83 -21.94 11.80
C ILE A 151 -10.78 -22.53 10.87
N HIS A 152 -10.48 -23.82 11.01
CA HIS A 152 -9.40 -24.54 10.32
C HIS A 152 -9.91 -25.79 9.61
N LYS A 153 -9.10 -26.37 8.70
CA LYS A 153 -9.36 -27.74 8.21
C LYS A 153 -9.10 -28.74 9.35
N THR A 154 -9.90 -29.80 9.48
CA THR A 154 -9.80 -30.74 10.63
C THR A 154 -8.40 -31.34 10.78
N ASP A 155 -7.75 -31.63 9.65
CA ASP A 155 -6.41 -32.20 9.50
C ASP A 155 -5.24 -31.19 9.64
N ASP A 156 -5.51 -29.90 9.85
CA ASP A 156 -4.47 -28.87 10.01
C ASP A 156 -3.58 -29.13 11.24
N ALA A 157 -2.41 -29.73 11.02
CA ALA A 157 -1.44 -30.10 12.04
C ALA A 157 -0.64 -28.92 12.60
N SER A 158 -0.73 -27.71 12.01
CA SER A 158 -0.05 -26.51 12.53
C SER A 158 -0.74 -25.93 13.78
N VAL A 159 -2.02 -26.28 13.95
CA VAL A 159 -2.86 -25.94 15.10
C VAL A 159 -2.62 -26.96 16.22
N THR A 160 -2.14 -26.48 17.36
CA THR A 160 -1.94 -27.30 18.57
C THR A 160 -2.39 -26.53 19.80
N VAL A 161 -2.58 -27.21 20.94
CA VAL A 161 -2.90 -26.56 22.23
C VAL A 161 -1.86 -25.50 22.63
N ALA A 162 -0.60 -25.63 22.17
CA ALA A 162 0.46 -24.65 22.42
C ALA A 162 0.47 -23.48 21.41
N THR A 163 -0.01 -23.69 20.18
CA THR A 163 -0.17 -22.66 19.13
C THR A 163 -1.54 -22.81 18.44
N PRO A 164 -2.65 -22.39 19.10
CA PRO A 164 -3.99 -22.55 18.55
C PRO A 164 -4.28 -21.55 17.41
N THR A 165 -3.67 -20.37 17.45
CA THR A 165 -3.87 -19.30 16.46
C THR A 165 -2.87 -19.44 15.32
N ARG A 166 -3.35 -19.75 14.11
CA ARG A 166 -2.54 -19.88 12.89
C ARG A 166 -3.18 -19.15 11.70
N LEU A 167 -2.94 -17.85 11.61
CA LEU A 167 -3.44 -16.97 10.54
C LEU A 167 -2.85 -17.31 9.15
N GLY A 168 -1.82 -18.17 9.08
CA GLY A 168 -1.30 -18.73 7.84
C GLY A 168 -2.11 -19.89 7.25
N SER A 169 -2.91 -20.60 8.05
CA SER A 169 -3.69 -21.79 7.64
C SER A 169 -5.19 -21.70 7.93
N ALA A 170 -5.61 -20.77 8.79
CA ALA A 170 -7.01 -20.53 9.12
C ALA A 170 -7.84 -20.15 7.87
N LEU A 171 -9.01 -20.76 7.74
CA LEU A 171 -9.95 -20.58 6.62
C LEU A 171 -10.79 -19.31 6.78
N SER A 172 -11.23 -19.05 8.01
CA SER A 172 -12.11 -17.94 8.40
C SER A 172 -11.89 -17.61 9.89
N PRO A 173 -11.82 -16.33 10.27
CA PRO A 173 -12.00 -15.91 11.65
C PRO A 173 -13.50 -15.87 12.04
N ALA A 174 -13.76 -15.90 13.34
CA ALA A 174 -14.95 -15.29 13.92
C ALA A 174 -14.56 -14.40 15.12
N GLU A 175 -15.29 -13.31 15.31
CA GLU A 175 -15.08 -12.34 16.40
C GLU A 175 -16.35 -12.30 17.26
N LEU A 176 -16.20 -12.47 18.58
CA LEU A 176 -17.27 -12.73 19.54
C LEU A 176 -17.31 -11.62 20.59
N LYS A 177 -18.48 -11.03 20.82
CA LYS A 177 -18.69 -10.00 21.84
C LYS A 177 -19.90 -10.32 22.70
N LYS A 178 -19.78 -10.12 24.02
CA LYS A 178 -20.87 -10.39 24.99
C LYS A 178 -21.74 -9.16 25.26
N ARG A 179 -21.26 -7.96 24.94
CA ARG A 179 -22.09 -6.75 24.93
C ARG A 179 -22.75 -6.57 23.56
N LEU A 180 -23.95 -6.01 23.55
CA LEU A 180 -24.54 -5.49 22.32
C LEU A 180 -23.65 -4.34 21.79
N LEU A 181 -22.90 -4.60 20.72
CA LEU A 181 -22.05 -3.63 20.04
C LEU A 181 -22.42 -3.64 18.56
N GLU A 182 -23.47 -2.88 18.22
CA GLU A 182 -23.94 -2.75 16.86
C GLU A 182 -22.92 -1.91 16.07
N LEU A 183 -22.29 -2.51 15.07
CA LEU A 183 -21.34 -1.83 14.19
C LEU A 183 -22.01 -1.17 12.98
N PHE A 184 -23.22 -1.64 12.66
CA PHE A 184 -23.97 -1.29 11.47
C PHE A 184 -25.47 -1.14 11.75
N ASN A 185 -26.13 -0.27 10.98
CA ASN A 185 -27.54 0.09 11.16
C ASN A 185 -28.42 -0.43 10.02
N ASP A 186 -29.20 -1.50 10.26
CA ASP A 186 -30.07 -2.10 9.24
C ASP A 186 -31.24 -1.22 8.79
N LEU A 187 -31.53 -0.13 9.50
CA LEU A 187 -32.54 0.84 9.11
C LEU A 187 -31.98 2.01 8.28
N ALA A 188 -30.67 2.03 8.01
CA ALA A 188 -29.97 3.09 7.25
C ALA A 188 -30.71 3.52 5.97
N LYS A 189 -30.94 2.56 5.06
CA LYS A 189 -31.63 2.76 3.77
C LYS A 189 -33.08 3.23 3.92
N LYS A 190 -33.75 2.92 5.04
CA LYS A 190 -35.13 3.32 5.34
C LYS A 190 -35.24 4.70 5.99
N LEU A 191 -34.22 5.10 6.75
CA LEU A 191 -34.20 6.34 7.54
C LEU A 191 -33.37 7.45 6.90
N GLY A 192 -32.58 7.16 5.87
CA GLY A 192 -31.68 8.14 5.23
C GLY A 192 -30.48 8.50 6.12
N VAL A 193 -29.95 7.53 6.86
CA VAL A 193 -28.83 7.70 7.80
C VAL A 193 -27.74 6.67 7.53
N SER A 194 -26.52 6.95 7.99
CA SER A 194 -25.35 6.07 7.80
C SER A 194 -25.59 4.62 8.25
N PHE A 195 -25.25 3.69 7.37
CA PHE A 195 -25.11 2.26 7.65
C PHE A 195 -23.96 1.98 8.62
N GLU A 196 -22.88 2.75 8.56
CA GLU A 196 -21.79 2.70 9.54
C GLU A 196 -22.15 3.50 10.80
N ILE A 197 -22.13 2.86 11.97
CA ILE A 197 -22.38 3.54 13.24
C ILE A 197 -21.13 4.32 13.68
N ASP A 198 -21.25 5.63 13.88
CA ASP A 198 -20.12 6.53 14.21
C ASP A 198 -20.00 6.78 15.72
N THR A 199 -19.74 5.71 16.49
CA THR A 199 -19.21 5.81 17.87
C THR A 199 -17.78 5.28 17.92
N ASP A 200 -16.99 5.72 18.89
CA ASP A 200 -15.58 5.31 19.01
C ASP A 200 -15.42 3.79 19.16
N GLU A 201 -16.32 3.10 19.87
CA GLU A 201 -16.28 1.65 19.99
C GLU A 201 -16.67 0.94 18.69
N ALA A 202 -17.64 1.46 17.96
CA ALA A 202 -18.04 0.90 16.68
C ALA A 202 -16.93 1.09 15.62
N ARG A 203 -16.19 2.21 15.69
CA ARG A 203 -15.02 2.50 14.86
C ARG A 203 -13.82 1.60 15.19
N ASP A 204 -13.45 1.46 16.46
CA ASP A 204 -12.34 0.58 16.84
C ASP A 204 -12.63 -0.89 16.46
N ALA A 205 -13.88 -1.34 16.64
CA ALA A 205 -14.30 -2.67 16.24
C ALA A 205 -14.35 -2.86 14.70
N ARG A 206 -14.84 -1.90 13.91
CA ARG A 206 -14.71 -1.98 12.43
C ARG A 206 -13.25 -1.97 12.00
N GLY A 207 -12.39 -1.18 12.66
CA GLY A 207 -10.93 -1.20 12.47
C GLY A 207 -10.27 -2.53 12.84
N GLN A 208 -10.74 -3.20 13.88
CA GLN A 208 -10.31 -4.54 14.30
C GLN A 208 -10.69 -5.61 13.26
N LEU A 209 -11.94 -5.64 12.80
CA LEU A 209 -12.39 -6.58 11.76
C LEU A 209 -11.63 -6.38 10.45
N ALA A 210 -11.41 -5.13 10.04
CA ALA A 210 -10.58 -4.79 8.88
C ALA A 210 -9.11 -5.22 9.06
N THR A 211 -8.55 -5.09 10.28
CA THR A 211 -7.20 -5.58 10.59
C THR A 211 -7.08 -7.09 10.39
N TYR A 212 -8.09 -7.89 10.77
CA TYR A 212 -8.07 -9.33 10.48
C TYR A 212 -8.07 -9.61 8.97
N ALA A 213 -8.89 -8.89 8.19
CA ALA A 213 -8.90 -9.05 6.74
C ALA A 213 -7.51 -8.81 6.10
N VAL A 214 -6.78 -7.80 6.55
CA VAL A 214 -5.38 -7.57 6.13
C VAL A 214 -4.47 -8.71 6.54
N GLU A 215 -4.49 -9.10 7.82
CA GLU A 215 -3.52 -10.05 8.37
C GLU A 215 -3.69 -11.48 7.79
N TYR A 216 -4.92 -11.88 7.44
CA TYR A 216 -5.18 -13.08 6.64
C TYR A 216 -4.69 -12.90 5.20
N CYS A 217 -5.08 -11.82 4.50
CA CYS A 217 -4.77 -11.61 3.08
C CYS A 217 -3.34 -11.09 2.82
N ALA A 218 -2.52 -11.00 3.86
CA ALA A 218 -1.06 -10.82 3.83
C ALA A 218 -0.33 -12.16 3.98
N ARG A 219 -0.73 -13.03 4.91
CA ARG A 219 -0.11 -14.37 5.11
C ARG A 219 -0.51 -15.37 4.04
N GLN A 220 -1.75 -15.28 3.56
CA GLN A 220 -2.32 -16.21 2.58
C GLN A 220 -2.53 -15.50 1.22
N HIS A 221 -2.49 -16.25 0.12
CA HIS A 221 -2.90 -15.77 -1.20
C HIS A 221 -4.42 -15.89 -1.32
N ARG A 222 -5.10 -14.74 -1.12
CA ARG A 222 -6.57 -14.66 -1.00
C ARG A 222 -7.14 -13.61 -1.95
N THR A 223 -8.21 -13.98 -2.66
CA THR A 223 -9.02 -13.07 -3.48
C THR A 223 -10.07 -12.35 -2.63
N HIS A 224 -10.61 -13.04 -1.62
CA HIS A 224 -11.58 -12.53 -0.67
C HIS A 224 -11.53 -13.32 0.66
N LEU A 225 -12.19 -12.82 1.70
CA LEU A 225 -12.25 -13.45 3.01
C LEU A 225 -13.67 -13.35 3.59
N PHE A 226 -14.19 -14.47 4.08
CA PHE A 226 -15.39 -14.51 4.93
C PHE A 226 -15.01 -14.31 6.41
N LEU A 227 -15.89 -13.68 7.18
CA LEU A 227 -15.78 -13.48 8.63
C LEU A 227 -17.18 -13.52 9.24
N VAL A 228 -17.32 -14.14 10.43
CA VAL A 228 -18.55 -14.08 11.23
C VAL A 228 -18.35 -13.15 12.42
N TYR A 229 -19.27 -12.21 12.62
CA TYR A 229 -19.27 -11.31 13.78
C TYR A 229 -20.47 -11.62 14.66
N ILE A 230 -20.23 -12.05 15.90
CA ILE A 230 -21.25 -12.42 16.88
C ILE A 230 -21.22 -11.39 18.01
N TYR A 231 -22.36 -10.76 18.30
CA TYR A 231 -22.54 -9.85 19.42
C TYR A 231 -23.82 -10.23 20.18
N PHE A 232 -23.67 -11.14 21.14
CA PHE A 232 -24.75 -12.02 21.59
C PHE A 232 -26.01 -11.26 22.07
N PRO A 233 -27.22 -11.66 21.66
CA PRO A 233 -27.55 -12.87 20.88
C PRO A 233 -27.50 -12.69 19.35
N HIS A 234 -27.08 -11.53 18.85
CA HIS A 234 -27.08 -11.26 17.41
C HIS A 234 -25.82 -11.78 16.71
N ALA A 235 -25.92 -12.04 15.41
CA ALA A 235 -24.78 -12.27 14.54
C ALA A 235 -24.95 -11.62 13.16
N ARG A 236 -23.84 -11.46 12.42
CA ARG A 236 -23.76 -10.99 11.04
C ARG A 236 -22.68 -11.75 10.27
N PHE A 237 -22.90 -11.94 8.97
CA PHE A 237 -21.89 -12.41 8.04
C PHE A 237 -21.23 -11.22 7.33
N ILE A 238 -19.92 -11.33 7.11
CA ILE A 238 -19.11 -10.32 6.43
C ILE A 238 -18.23 -11.00 5.38
N ARG A 239 -18.16 -10.43 4.18
CA ARG A 239 -17.30 -10.92 3.08
C ARG A 239 -16.50 -9.75 2.50
N PHE A 240 -15.20 -9.74 2.79
CA PHE A 240 -14.23 -8.74 2.34
C PHE A 240 -13.61 -9.11 0.99
N ASP A 241 -13.40 -8.14 0.10
CA ASP A 241 -12.43 -8.21 -1.00
C ASP A 241 -11.64 -6.89 -1.14
N ARG A 242 -10.79 -6.78 -2.16
CA ARG A 242 -9.91 -5.62 -2.34
C ARG A 242 -10.61 -4.31 -2.74
N CYS A 243 -11.94 -4.29 -2.88
CA CYS A 243 -12.72 -3.05 -3.08
C CYS A 243 -13.77 -2.76 -1.99
N GLY A 244 -14.07 -3.69 -1.07
CA GLY A 244 -14.91 -3.38 0.09
C GLY A 244 -15.27 -4.60 0.94
N ALA A 245 -16.31 -4.46 1.77
CA ALA A 245 -16.87 -5.55 2.55
C ALA A 245 -18.41 -5.58 2.47
N LEU A 246 -18.99 -6.68 1.99
CA LEU A 246 -20.43 -6.94 2.08
C LEU A 246 -20.77 -7.40 3.50
N VAL A 247 -21.88 -6.89 4.06
CA VAL A 247 -22.34 -7.14 5.44
C VAL A 247 -23.81 -7.52 5.45
N SER A 248 -24.16 -8.65 6.07
CA SER A 248 -25.56 -9.07 6.22
C SER A 248 -26.32 -8.20 7.23
N THR A 249 -27.66 -8.20 7.15
CA THR A 249 -28.54 -7.84 8.26
C THR A 249 -28.25 -8.69 9.49
N LYS A 250 -28.59 -8.18 10.68
CA LYS A 250 -28.44 -8.95 11.92
C LYS A 250 -29.56 -9.97 12.07
N PHE A 251 -29.21 -11.17 12.51
CA PHE A 251 -30.15 -12.21 12.92
C PHE A 251 -29.91 -12.55 14.41
N ASP A 252 -30.97 -12.93 15.12
CA ASP A 252 -30.95 -13.25 16.55
C ASP A 252 -30.88 -14.77 16.76
N LEU A 253 -29.70 -15.25 17.14
CA LEU A 253 -29.40 -16.66 17.41
C LEU A 253 -30.33 -17.27 18.48
N SER A 254 -30.89 -16.45 19.37
CA SER A 254 -31.80 -16.89 20.43
C SER A 254 -33.25 -17.07 19.95
N GLN A 255 -33.59 -16.62 18.74
CA GLN A 255 -34.84 -16.97 18.07
C GLN A 255 -34.63 -18.09 17.05
N ASP A 256 -33.62 -17.95 16.20
CA ASP A 256 -33.28 -18.89 15.13
C ASP A 256 -31.77 -18.81 14.80
N CYS A 257 -31.06 -19.94 14.91
CA CYS A 257 -29.66 -20.06 14.49
C CYS A 257 -29.46 -20.73 13.11
N THR A 258 -30.54 -21.05 12.39
CA THR A 258 -30.50 -21.63 11.04
C THR A 258 -29.59 -20.86 10.06
N PRO A 259 -29.51 -19.52 10.06
CA PRO A 259 -28.51 -18.81 9.26
C PRO A 259 -27.07 -19.22 9.58
N LEU A 260 -26.72 -19.40 10.85
CA LEU A 260 -25.37 -19.81 11.26
C LEU A 260 -25.07 -21.27 10.86
N ILE A 261 -26.09 -22.13 10.93
CA ILE A 261 -26.03 -23.53 10.46
C ILE A 261 -25.80 -23.56 8.94
N ARG A 262 -26.59 -22.80 8.17
CA ARG A 262 -26.45 -22.65 6.71
C ARG A 262 -25.07 -22.14 6.33
N PHE A 263 -24.57 -21.08 6.98
CA PHE A 263 -23.25 -20.53 6.71
C PHE A 263 -22.13 -21.58 6.81
N TYR A 264 -22.03 -22.31 7.93
CA TYR A 264 -20.97 -23.31 8.07
C TYR A 264 -21.22 -24.61 7.26
N SER A 265 -22.48 -24.97 6.99
CA SER A 265 -22.83 -26.06 6.05
C SER A 265 -22.42 -25.74 4.60
N ARG A 266 -22.67 -24.51 4.11
CA ARG A 266 -22.19 -24.07 2.80
C ARG A 266 -20.67 -23.91 2.79
N PHE A 267 -20.08 -23.30 3.82
CA PHE A 267 -18.62 -23.05 3.89
C PHE A 267 -17.77 -24.34 3.97
N SER A 268 -18.26 -25.40 4.62
CA SER A 268 -17.59 -26.71 4.61
C SER A 268 -17.60 -27.38 3.24
N LYS A 269 -18.67 -27.20 2.45
CA LYS A 269 -18.86 -27.77 1.11
C LYS A 269 -18.16 -26.97 -0.02
N MET A 270 -17.85 -25.69 0.19
CA MET A 270 -17.19 -24.82 -0.81
C MET A 270 -15.77 -25.28 -1.17
N THR A 271 -15.38 -25.16 -2.44
CA THR A 271 -13.99 -25.33 -2.91
C THR A 271 -13.06 -24.26 -2.33
N ASP A 272 -11.74 -24.49 -2.33
CA ASP A 272 -10.78 -23.48 -1.85
C ASP A 272 -10.90 -22.16 -2.65
N ALA A 273 -11.15 -22.20 -3.96
CA ALA A 273 -11.43 -21.01 -4.79
C ALA A 273 -12.69 -20.25 -4.32
N GLN A 274 -13.80 -20.96 -4.08
CA GLN A 274 -15.04 -20.36 -3.55
C GLN A 274 -14.84 -19.80 -2.13
N ARG A 275 -14.02 -20.43 -1.28
CA ARG A 275 -13.65 -19.89 0.05
C ARG A 275 -12.70 -18.69 -0.05
N GLY A 276 -12.26 -18.30 -1.25
CA GLY A 276 -11.45 -17.13 -1.53
C GLY A 276 -9.95 -17.34 -1.64
N TYR A 277 -9.45 -18.57 -1.84
CA TYR A 277 -8.05 -18.81 -2.16
C TYR A 277 -7.74 -18.49 -3.62
N ASP A 278 -6.52 -18.01 -3.87
CA ASP A 278 -5.96 -17.95 -5.22
C ASP A 278 -5.40 -19.33 -5.61
N THR A 279 -6.17 -20.09 -6.37
CA THR A 279 -5.77 -21.43 -6.86
C THR A 279 -4.73 -21.42 -7.97
N THR A 280 -4.25 -20.24 -8.40
CA THR A 280 -3.09 -20.10 -9.28
C THR A 280 -1.76 -20.06 -8.52
N VAL A 281 -1.80 -20.23 -7.19
CA VAL A 281 -0.64 -20.35 -6.30
C VAL A 281 -0.70 -21.69 -5.56
N ALA A 282 0.36 -22.46 -5.64
CA ALA A 282 0.54 -23.73 -4.94
C ALA A 282 1.83 -23.72 -4.12
N LEU A 283 1.94 -24.59 -3.11
CA LEU A 283 3.23 -24.90 -2.49
C LEU A 283 4.14 -25.59 -3.51
N ALA A 284 5.44 -25.28 -3.46
CA ALA A 284 6.45 -25.97 -4.26
C ALA A 284 6.71 -27.39 -3.74
N SER A 285 7.18 -28.29 -4.61
CA SER A 285 7.70 -29.60 -4.19
C SER A 285 9.00 -29.46 -3.40
N ASP A 286 9.49 -30.57 -2.85
CA ASP A 286 10.75 -30.65 -2.15
C ASP A 286 11.96 -30.29 -3.04
N GLU A 287 11.96 -30.72 -4.30
CA GLU A 287 12.99 -30.42 -5.29
C GLU A 287 12.89 -28.97 -5.80
N GLU A 288 11.67 -28.51 -6.08
CA GLU A 288 11.39 -27.12 -6.43
C GLU A 288 11.85 -26.16 -5.31
N THR A 289 11.54 -26.49 -4.06
CA THR A 289 11.95 -25.72 -2.88
C THR A 289 13.46 -25.64 -2.76
N LYS A 290 14.17 -26.78 -2.90
CA LYS A 290 15.64 -26.82 -2.85
C LYS A 290 16.27 -25.96 -3.95
N LEU A 291 15.78 -26.08 -5.20
CA LEU A 291 16.28 -25.27 -6.32
C LEU A 291 16.00 -23.77 -6.12
N ALA A 292 14.81 -23.39 -5.64
CA ALA A 292 14.49 -22.00 -5.37
C ALA A 292 15.33 -21.42 -4.23
N GLN A 293 15.56 -22.17 -3.15
CA GLN A 293 16.42 -21.74 -2.03
C GLN A 293 17.90 -21.59 -2.45
N GLU A 294 18.39 -22.41 -3.38
CA GLU A 294 19.71 -22.26 -3.98
C GLU A 294 19.79 -21.03 -4.91
N ARG A 295 18.86 -20.92 -5.86
CA ARG A 295 18.88 -19.92 -6.94
C ARG A 295 18.44 -18.51 -6.52
N LEU A 296 17.57 -18.39 -5.51
CA LEU A 296 17.03 -17.11 -5.03
C LEU A 296 17.70 -16.62 -3.73
N LYS A 297 18.82 -17.24 -3.32
CA LYS A 297 19.48 -17.01 -2.02
C LYS A 297 19.87 -15.56 -1.71
N GLU A 298 20.14 -14.73 -2.72
CA GLU A 298 20.41 -13.29 -2.54
C GLU A 298 19.21 -12.53 -1.92
N TRP A 299 17.99 -13.07 -2.09
CA TRP A 299 16.73 -12.49 -1.62
C TRP A 299 16.06 -13.37 -0.55
N GLU A 300 16.82 -14.20 0.17
CA GLU A 300 16.32 -15.02 1.29
C GLU A 300 15.43 -14.19 2.24
N PRO A 301 14.17 -14.62 2.49
CA PRO A 301 13.22 -13.82 3.26
C PRO A 301 13.64 -13.74 4.73
N LYS A 302 13.55 -12.54 5.32
CA LYS A 302 13.95 -12.26 6.73
C LYS A 302 13.21 -13.10 7.79
N HIS A 303 12.13 -13.75 7.39
CA HIS A 303 11.32 -14.66 8.19
C HIS A 303 11.08 -15.92 7.37
N GLU A 304 11.00 -17.07 8.03
CA GLU A 304 10.73 -18.35 7.39
C GLU A 304 9.43 -18.26 6.57
N ARG A 305 9.53 -18.52 5.27
CA ARG A 305 8.41 -18.56 4.32
C ARG A 305 8.56 -19.74 3.39
N PRO A 306 7.46 -20.43 3.02
CA PRO A 306 7.51 -21.48 2.02
C PRO A 306 7.90 -20.92 0.64
N VAL A 307 8.40 -21.80 -0.21
CA VAL A 307 8.50 -21.53 -1.65
C VAL A 307 7.12 -21.81 -2.27
N PHE A 308 6.63 -20.87 -3.07
CA PHE A 308 5.39 -21.04 -3.83
C PHE A 308 5.71 -21.22 -5.32
N LYS A 309 4.90 -22.05 -5.98
CA LYS A 309 4.80 -22.14 -7.43
C LYS A 309 3.58 -21.34 -7.89
N MET A 310 3.81 -20.35 -8.73
CA MET A 310 2.79 -19.42 -9.23
C MET A 310 2.60 -19.55 -10.73
N ASP A 311 1.34 -19.61 -11.14
CA ASP A 311 0.93 -19.59 -12.54
C ASP A 311 0.77 -18.14 -13.02
N VAL A 312 1.30 -17.86 -14.20
CA VAL A 312 1.21 -16.57 -14.91
C VAL A 312 0.63 -16.84 -16.29
N TYR A 313 -0.56 -16.28 -16.53
CA TYR A 313 -1.23 -16.32 -17.82
C TYR A 313 -0.80 -15.10 -18.63
N ASP A 314 -0.62 -15.25 -19.95
CA ASP A 314 -0.47 -14.09 -20.84
C ASP A 314 -1.82 -13.79 -21.49
N ASP A 315 -2.39 -12.62 -21.18
CA ASP A 315 -3.71 -12.22 -21.71
C ASP A 315 -3.65 -11.74 -23.17
N LYS A 316 -2.44 -11.54 -23.72
CA LYS A 316 -2.20 -11.17 -25.11
C LYS A 316 -0.94 -11.88 -25.61
N VAL A 317 -1.11 -13.13 -26.05
CA VAL A 317 -0.11 -13.84 -26.85
C VAL A 317 0.33 -12.93 -27.98
N GLU A 318 1.64 -12.66 -28.08
CA GLU A 318 2.20 -11.97 -29.25
C GLU A 318 2.01 -12.89 -30.46
N GLU A 319 0.98 -12.63 -31.27
CA GLU A 319 0.79 -13.28 -32.57
C GLU A 319 2.08 -13.09 -33.37
N GLN A 320 2.79 -14.19 -33.61
CA GLN A 320 3.97 -14.17 -34.46
C GLN A 320 3.48 -13.84 -35.87
N ALA A 321 4.05 -12.78 -36.45
CA ALA A 321 3.61 -12.25 -37.73
C ALA A 321 4.03 -13.20 -38.87
N GLU A 322 3.20 -14.21 -39.12
CA GLU A 322 3.08 -14.81 -40.45
C GLU A 322 2.23 -13.87 -41.32
N ASP A 323 2.81 -13.34 -42.39
CA ASP A 323 2.09 -12.50 -43.35
C ASP A 323 0.95 -13.31 -44.01
N ASN A 324 -0.30 -12.91 -43.76
CA ASN A 324 -1.45 -13.22 -44.59
C ASN A 324 -2.53 -12.13 -44.48
N ASP A 325 -3.23 -11.89 -45.58
CA ASP A 325 -4.06 -10.70 -45.79
C ASP A 325 -5.48 -10.76 -45.16
N GLU A 326 -6.04 -9.56 -44.97
CA GLU A 326 -7.48 -9.23 -44.89
C GLU A 326 -8.42 -10.06 -43.98
N ALA A 327 -8.57 -9.62 -42.72
CA ALA A 327 -9.86 -9.71 -42.01
C ALA A 327 -10.06 -8.59 -40.95
N HIS A 328 -10.67 -7.46 -41.33
CA HIS A 328 -11.15 -6.46 -40.37
C HIS A 328 -12.50 -6.88 -39.76
N ILE A 329 -12.52 -7.34 -38.51
CA ILE A 329 -13.77 -7.47 -37.73
C ILE A 329 -13.63 -6.70 -36.40
N LYS A 330 -14.46 -5.66 -36.25
CA LYS A 330 -14.64 -4.98 -34.96
C LYS A 330 -15.55 -5.83 -34.06
N ALA A 331 -15.05 -6.25 -32.91
CA ALA A 331 -15.85 -6.88 -31.86
C ALA A 331 -16.20 -5.86 -30.76
N GLU A 332 -17.16 -4.97 -31.02
CA GLU A 332 -17.81 -4.19 -29.95
C GLU A 332 -18.75 -5.12 -29.17
N VAL A 333 -18.25 -5.73 -28.09
CA VAL A 333 -19.08 -6.56 -27.21
C VAL A 333 -19.92 -5.66 -26.30
N CYS A 334 -21.08 -5.25 -26.80
CA CYS A 334 -22.15 -4.67 -25.99
C CYS A 334 -22.69 -5.73 -25.02
N VAL A 335 -22.16 -5.78 -23.80
CA VAL A 335 -22.80 -6.48 -22.68
C VAL A 335 -24.03 -5.66 -22.28
N ASN A 336 -25.23 -6.18 -22.55
CA ASN A 336 -26.48 -5.54 -22.15
C ASN A 336 -26.69 -5.70 -20.63
N ASP A 337 -26.91 -4.59 -19.92
CA ASP A 337 -27.15 -4.56 -18.47
C ASP A 337 -28.57 -5.06 -18.10
N ALA A 338 -28.86 -6.36 -18.32
CA ALA A 338 -30.13 -6.99 -17.92
C ALA A 338 -30.12 -8.54 -17.84
N ASP A 339 -29.17 -9.15 -17.12
CA ASP A 339 -29.40 -10.42 -16.37
C ASP A 339 -28.16 -10.84 -15.57
N VAL A 340 -28.24 -10.86 -14.23
CA VAL A 340 -27.16 -11.37 -13.35
C VAL A 340 -27.75 -12.22 -12.23
N GLY A 341 -28.09 -13.46 -12.58
CA GLY A 341 -28.20 -14.58 -11.65
C GLY A 341 -27.12 -15.62 -11.96
N PRO A 342 -26.63 -16.38 -10.97
CA PRO A 342 -25.65 -17.44 -11.22
C PRO A 342 -26.33 -18.65 -11.90
N LYS A 343 -26.51 -18.58 -13.22
CA LYS A 343 -26.88 -19.75 -14.01
C LYS A 343 -25.63 -20.55 -14.33
N THR A 344 -25.59 -21.79 -13.84
CA THR A 344 -24.55 -22.77 -14.10
C THR A 344 -24.27 -22.85 -15.60
N ILE A 345 -23.02 -22.58 -16.04
CA ILE A 345 -22.65 -22.72 -17.44
C ILE A 345 -22.51 -24.22 -17.74
N GLN A 346 -23.63 -24.84 -18.13
CA GLN A 346 -23.57 -26.07 -18.91
C GLN A 346 -22.89 -25.72 -20.24
N ALA A 347 -21.70 -26.27 -20.46
CA ALA A 347 -20.97 -26.07 -21.70
C ALA A 347 -21.76 -26.69 -22.86
N ALA A 348 -22.37 -25.85 -23.69
CA ALA A 348 -22.81 -26.26 -25.01
C ALA A 348 -21.56 -26.34 -25.90
N ASP A 349 -21.33 -27.51 -26.52
CA ASP A 349 -20.18 -27.75 -27.40
C ASP A 349 -20.19 -26.80 -28.61
N ASN A 350 -19.44 -25.71 -28.55
CA ASN A 350 -19.00 -24.87 -29.67
C ASN A 350 -17.73 -24.11 -29.27
N ASP A 351 -16.62 -24.38 -29.96
CA ASP A 351 -15.36 -23.64 -29.96
C ASP A 351 -14.85 -23.08 -28.62
N ILE A 352 -14.49 -23.98 -27.71
CA ILE A 352 -13.59 -23.66 -26.60
C ILE A 352 -12.21 -23.30 -27.20
N LYS A 353 -11.90 -22.00 -27.30
CA LYS A 353 -10.49 -21.56 -27.39
C LYS A 353 -9.77 -22.06 -26.13
N GLU A 354 -8.78 -22.95 -26.28
CA GLU A 354 -7.97 -23.41 -25.14
C GLU A 354 -7.47 -22.21 -24.35
N THR A 355 -7.71 -22.19 -23.04
CA THR A 355 -7.12 -21.18 -22.14
C THR A 355 -5.59 -21.30 -22.23
N PRO A 356 -4.84 -20.21 -22.54
CA PRO A 356 -3.39 -20.28 -22.69
C PRO A 356 -2.72 -20.94 -21.49
N LYS A 357 -1.91 -21.98 -21.75
CA LYS A 357 -1.23 -22.73 -20.70
C LYS A 357 -0.31 -21.77 -19.93
N PRO A 358 -0.46 -21.65 -18.59
CA PRO A 358 0.27 -20.64 -17.84
C PRO A 358 1.76 -20.99 -17.76
N ARG A 359 2.60 -19.96 -17.81
CA ARG A 359 4.01 -20.04 -17.43
C ARG A 359 4.09 -20.17 -15.91
N LYS A 360 5.02 -20.99 -15.42
CA LYS A 360 5.11 -21.37 -14.00
C LYS A 360 6.40 -20.86 -13.39
N PHE A 361 6.29 -20.21 -12.24
CA PHE A 361 7.42 -19.55 -11.56
C PHE A 361 7.52 -19.97 -10.11
N LEU A 362 8.72 -20.28 -9.64
CA LEU A 362 9.01 -20.46 -8.22
C LEU A 362 9.40 -19.12 -7.59
N VAL A 363 8.84 -18.81 -6.43
CA VAL A 363 9.13 -17.59 -5.65
C VAL A 363 9.33 -17.93 -4.17
N TRP A 364 10.28 -17.27 -3.50
CA TRP A 364 10.61 -17.54 -2.11
C TRP A 364 10.35 -16.32 -1.21
N GLY A 365 9.08 -16.09 -0.91
CA GLY A 365 8.62 -14.97 -0.09
C GLY A 365 8.50 -13.64 -0.87
N SER A 366 7.49 -12.86 -0.48
CA SER A 366 7.22 -11.52 -0.99
C SER A 366 8.19 -10.49 -0.40
N LEU A 367 8.64 -9.55 -1.23
CA LEU A 367 9.56 -8.48 -0.84
C LEU A 367 8.86 -7.34 -0.08
N ALA A 368 7.54 -7.22 -0.22
CA ALA A 368 6.65 -6.61 0.75
C ALA A 368 5.26 -7.27 0.70
N ASP A 369 4.53 -7.20 1.81
CA ASP A 369 3.15 -7.66 1.93
C ASP A 369 2.18 -6.48 1.98
N PRO A 370 0.92 -6.65 1.52
CA PRO A 370 -0.08 -5.58 1.58
C PRO A 370 -0.49 -5.26 3.02
N GLU A 371 -0.31 -4.00 3.43
CA GLU A 371 -0.72 -3.51 4.77
C GLU A 371 -2.09 -2.82 4.79
N SER A 372 -2.88 -2.95 3.73
CA SER A 372 -4.23 -2.40 3.56
C SER A 372 -5.23 -3.49 3.13
N PRO A 373 -6.51 -3.42 3.53
CA PRO A 373 -7.53 -4.36 3.07
C PRO A 373 -7.95 -4.06 1.63
N LEU A 374 -7.85 -2.80 1.21
CA LEU A 374 -8.31 -2.28 -0.07
C LEU A 374 -7.12 -2.00 -1.03
N GLY A 375 -7.44 -1.41 -2.17
CA GLY A 375 -6.43 -0.77 -3.02
C GLY A 375 -5.69 -1.75 -3.93
N ARG A 376 -4.39 -1.47 -4.16
CA ARG A 376 -3.57 -2.26 -5.10
C ARG A 376 -3.05 -3.56 -4.48
N ALA A 377 -2.87 -3.60 -3.16
CA ALA A 377 -2.38 -4.77 -2.42
C ALA A 377 -1.13 -5.45 -3.05
N THR A 378 -0.26 -4.65 -3.66
CA THR A 378 0.84 -5.10 -4.52
C THR A 378 1.85 -5.98 -3.78
N ARG A 379 2.26 -7.07 -4.42
CA ARG A 379 3.40 -7.90 -4.01
C ARG A 379 4.41 -8.02 -5.15
N GLY A 380 5.67 -8.24 -4.80
CA GLY A 380 6.77 -8.39 -5.75
C GLY A 380 7.75 -9.46 -5.28
N TYR A 381 8.27 -10.23 -6.23
CA TYR A 381 9.00 -11.47 -6.01
C TYR A 381 10.18 -11.61 -6.98
N PRO A 382 11.40 -11.94 -6.52
CA PRO A 382 12.40 -12.58 -7.36
C PRO A 382 11.90 -13.99 -7.70
N ALA A 383 11.96 -14.36 -8.97
CA ALA A 383 11.28 -15.53 -9.50
C ALA A 383 12.19 -16.34 -10.42
N LEU A 384 12.02 -17.66 -10.37
CA LEU A 384 12.69 -18.61 -11.25
C LEU A 384 11.66 -19.32 -12.14
N GLU A 385 11.81 -19.29 -13.46
CA GLU A 385 10.88 -19.98 -14.36
C GLU A 385 11.11 -21.49 -14.35
N VAL A 386 10.02 -22.26 -14.19
CA VAL A 386 9.97 -23.72 -14.18
C VAL A 386 8.93 -24.28 -15.17
N THR A 387 8.41 -23.46 -16.09
CA THR A 387 7.44 -23.87 -17.13
C THR A 387 7.87 -25.14 -17.88
N ASP A 388 9.16 -25.23 -18.21
CA ASP A 388 9.78 -26.34 -18.94
C ASP A 388 10.44 -27.40 -18.02
N GLY A 389 10.17 -27.36 -16.73
CA GLY A 389 10.73 -28.27 -15.72
C GLY A 389 12.09 -27.86 -15.13
N LEU A 390 12.46 -28.53 -14.03
CA LEU A 390 13.58 -28.17 -13.17
C LEU A 390 14.94 -28.16 -13.86
N GLU A 391 15.18 -29.04 -14.84
CA GLU A 391 16.48 -29.09 -15.53
C GLU A 391 16.78 -27.83 -16.33
N LYS A 392 15.80 -27.24 -17.04
CA LYS A 392 16.00 -25.94 -17.70
C LYS A 392 16.08 -24.79 -16.68
N ALA A 393 15.38 -24.92 -15.55
CA ALA A 393 15.37 -23.91 -14.50
C ALA A 393 16.73 -23.74 -13.81
N LYS A 394 17.60 -24.76 -13.81
CA LYS A 394 18.97 -24.67 -13.22
C LYS A 394 19.79 -23.52 -13.79
N ASP A 395 19.72 -23.29 -15.09
CA ASP A 395 20.45 -22.23 -15.80
C ASP A 395 19.59 -21.00 -16.16
N ALA A 396 18.27 -21.05 -15.90
CA ALA A 396 17.36 -19.95 -16.22
C ALA A 396 17.71 -18.66 -15.45
N PRO A 397 17.58 -17.48 -16.06
CA PRO A 397 17.81 -16.20 -15.39
C PRO A 397 16.78 -15.96 -14.28
N ILE A 398 17.18 -15.25 -13.22
CA ILE A 398 16.23 -14.76 -12.23
C ILE A 398 15.51 -13.55 -12.83
N VAL A 399 14.18 -13.54 -12.69
CA VAL A 399 13.28 -12.50 -13.21
C VAL A 399 12.44 -11.93 -12.06
N PHE A 400 11.68 -10.87 -12.30
CA PHE A 400 10.85 -10.24 -11.27
C PHE A 400 9.36 -10.39 -11.56
N LEU A 401 8.63 -11.06 -10.67
CA LEU A 401 7.19 -11.27 -10.74
C LEU A 401 6.48 -10.25 -9.83
N LYS A 402 5.53 -9.50 -10.39
CA LYS A 402 4.67 -8.53 -9.68
C LYS A 402 3.22 -8.98 -9.75
N GLU A 403 2.49 -8.90 -8.64
CA GLU A 403 1.04 -9.09 -8.60
C GLU A 403 0.32 -7.94 -7.89
N GLN A 404 -0.85 -7.55 -8.37
CA GLN A 404 -1.61 -6.40 -7.84
C GLN A 404 -3.08 -6.38 -8.28
N TRP A 405 -3.91 -5.65 -7.52
CA TRP A 405 -5.35 -5.47 -7.73
C TRP A 405 -5.65 -4.13 -8.42
N ARG A 406 -5.60 -4.15 -9.75
CA ARG A 406 -5.77 -3.00 -10.64
C ARG A 406 -7.24 -2.56 -10.71
N SER A 407 -7.52 -1.26 -10.55
CA SER A 407 -8.87 -0.71 -10.79
C SER A 407 -9.25 -0.77 -12.28
N LYS A 408 -10.52 -1.08 -12.57
CA LYS A 408 -11.14 -0.97 -13.90
C LYS A 408 -11.04 0.45 -14.49
N ALA A 409 -10.94 1.48 -13.65
CA ALA A 409 -10.87 2.88 -14.07
C ALA A 409 -9.48 3.33 -14.56
N LEU A 410 -8.44 2.50 -14.39
CA LEU A 410 -7.05 2.79 -14.74
C LEU A 410 -6.56 1.95 -15.93
N ARG A 411 -5.63 2.52 -16.72
CA ARG A 411 -4.87 1.77 -17.73
C ARG A 411 -4.08 0.64 -17.05
N PRO A 412 -4.01 -0.58 -17.63
CA PRO A 412 -3.12 -1.60 -17.11
C PRO A 412 -1.65 -1.21 -17.26
N GLU A 413 -0.89 -1.28 -16.15
CA GLU A 413 0.57 -1.12 -16.16
C GLU A 413 1.23 -2.06 -17.18
N ILE A 414 0.76 -3.30 -17.27
CA ILE A 414 1.23 -4.27 -18.27
C ILE A 414 1.06 -3.76 -19.70
N ASP A 415 -0.03 -3.07 -20.02
CA ASP A 415 -0.23 -2.47 -21.35
C ASP A 415 0.64 -1.23 -21.56
N THR A 416 1.04 -0.53 -20.50
CA THR A 416 2.11 0.49 -20.56
C THR A 416 3.46 -0.16 -20.85
N LEU A 417 3.82 -1.24 -20.14
CA LEU A 417 5.07 -1.97 -20.36
C LEU A 417 5.14 -2.64 -21.74
N ARG A 418 4.03 -3.17 -22.28
CA ARG A 418 3.93 -3.65 -23.67
C ARG A 418 4.25 -2.55 -24.69
N GLU A 419 3.74 -1.33 -24.47
CA GLU A 419 4.01 -0.18 -25.34
C GLU A 419 5.48 0.29 -25.24
N LEU A 420 6.03 0.36 -24.02
CA LEU A 420 7.44 0.69 -23.79
C LEU A 420 8.40 -0.35 -24.41
N LYS A 421 8.10 -1.64 -24.28
CA LYS A 421 8.81 -2.76 -24.95
C LYS A 421 8.76 -2.61 -26.47
N LYS A 422 7.58 -2.38 -27.04
CA LYS A 422 7.38 -2.21 -28.50
C LYS A 422 8.10 -0.99 -29.07
N ALA A 423 8.26 0.08 -28.28
CA ALA A 423 9.02 1.27 -28.65
C ALA A 423 10.54 1.17 -28.36
N ASP A 424 11.02 0.03 -27.84
CA ASP A 424 12.41 -0.18 -27.41
C ASP A 424 12.91 0.92 -26.44
N VAL A 425 12.11 1.26 -25.44
CA VAL A 425 12.50 2.20 -24.38
C VAL A 425 13.51 1.53 -23.45
N LYS A 426 14.67 2.15 -23.23
CA LYS A 426 15.68 1.66 -22.26
C LYS A 426 15.40 2.19 -20.85
N HIS A 427 16.04 1.59 -19.84
CA HIS A 427 15.93 1.98 -18.42
C HIS A 427 14.50 1.93 -17.85
N VAL A 428 13.66 1.04 -18.39
CA VAL A 428 12.32 0.71 -17.88
C VAL A 428 12.15 -0.83 -17.89
N PRO A 429 11.25 -1.41 -17.08
CA PRO A 429 11.09 -2.87 -17.01
C PRO A 429 10.72 -3.52 -18.35
N THR A 430 11.49 -4.52 -18.77
CA THR A 430 11.23 -5.34 -19.95
C THR A 430 10.20 -6.40 -19.60
N LEU A 431 8.95 -6.24 -20.06
CA LEU A 431 7.90 -7.25 -19.88
C LEU A 431 8.23 -8.57 -20.60
N LEU A 432 8.13 -9.68 -19.86
CA LEU A 432 8.35 -11.04 -20.36
C LEU A 432 7.04 -11.82 -20.57
N CYS A 433 6.04 -11.61 -19.71
CA CYS A 433 4.66 -12.10 -19.87
C CYS A 433 3.72 -11.52 -18.80
N GLY A 434 2.40 -11.67 -19.00
CA GLY A 434 1.42 -11.54 -17.92
C GLY A 434 0.01 -11.13 -18.34
N GLY A 435 -0.87 -10.92 -17.35
CA GLY A 435 -2.23 -10.46 -17.59
C GLY A 435 -3.11 -10.43 -16.36
N ASP A 436 -4.39 -10.12 -16.59
CA ASP A 436 -5.46 -10.36 -15.61
C ASP A 436 -5.60 -11.89 -15.36
N LEU A 437 -5.68 -12.32 -14.10
CA LEU A 437 -5.80 -13.74 -13.73
C LEU A 437 -7.24 -14.26 -13.94
N PRO A 438 -7.43 -15.45 -14.57
CA PRO A 438 -8.76 -15.98 -14.88
C PRO A 438 -9.71 -16.03 -13.69
N GLY A 439 -10.87 -15.37 -13.82
CA GLY A 439 -11.93 -15.33 -12.81
C GLY A 439 -11.65 -14.45 -11.58
N GLN A 440 -10.45 -13.88 -11.42
CA GLN A 440 -10.06 -13.18 -10.19
C GLN A 440 -10.39 -11.68 -10.24
N VAL A 441 -11.66 -11.38 -9.99
CA VAL A 441 -12.22 -10.02 -10.02
C VAL A 441 -12.96 -9.76 -8.71
N THR A 442 -12.86 -8.55 -8.17
CA THR A 442 -13.68 -8.14 -7.01
C THR A 442 -15.16 -8.09 -7.38
N GLN A 443 -16.02 -8.25 -6.37
CA GLN A 443 -17.47 -8.34 -6.53
C GLN A 443 -18.23 -7.36 -5.63
N THR A 444 -17.59 -6.71 -4.66
CA THR A 444 -18.28 -5.81 -3.71
C THR A 444 -18.96 -4.62 -4.40
N ASP A 445 -18.47 -4.16 -5.56
CA ASP A 445 -19.17 -3.16 -6.39
C ASP A 445 -20.48 -3.71 -7.01
N ALA A 446 -20.47 -4.96 -7.49
CA ALA A 446 -21.65 -5.62 -8.04
C ALA A 446 -22.68 -5.94 -6.94
N PHE A 447 -22.22 -6.32 -5.74
CA PHE A 447 -23.06 -6.52 -4.57
C PHE A 447 -23.73 -5.21 -4.14
N ALA A 448 -22.97 -4.11 -4.08
CA ALA A 448 -23.49 -2.78 -3.77
C ALA A 448 -24.57 -2.33 -4.77
N ALA A 449 -24.40 -2.65 -6.06
CA ALA A 449 -25.42 -2.41 -7.07
C ALA A 449 -26.67 -3.28 -6.86
N LYS A 450 -26.51 -4.60 -6.68
CA LYS A 450 -27.65 -5.54 -6.54
C LYS A 450 -28.54 -5.21 -5.32
N ILE A 451 -27.95 -4.88 -4.17
CA ILE A 451 -28.72 -4.50 -2.97
C ILE A 451 -29.25 -3.05 -3.04
N GLY A 452 -28.93 -2.28 -4.09
CA GLY A 452 -29.30 -0.88 -4.23
C GLY A 452 -28.77 -0.01 -3.08
N ARG A 453 -27.45 0.02 -2.92
CA ARG A 453 -26.75 0.87 -1.93
C ARG A 453 -26.94 2.35 -2.25
N THR A 454 -27.36 3.13 -1.26
CA THR A 454 -27.75 4.55 -1.43
C THR A 454 -26.69 5.57 -0.99
N GLU A 455 -25.56 5.13 -0.44
CA GLU A 455 -24.57 5.98 0.22
C GLU A 455 -23.15 5.38 0.21
N GLY A 456 -22.19 6.09 0.81
CA GLY A 456 -20.78 5.70 0.90
C GLY A 456 -19.92 6.21 -0.25
N LYS A 457 -18.67 5.73 -0.34
CA LYS A 457 -17.73 6.08 -1.41
C LYS A 457 -18.02 5.22 -2.66
N PRO A 458 -17.75 5.73 -3.89
CA PRO A 458 -17.78 4.92 -5.11
C PRO A 458 -16.83 3.72 -5.00
N ILE A 459 -17.28 2.55 -5.43
CA ILE A 459 -16.50 1.30 -5.37
C ILE A 459 -16.00 0.94 -6.76
N ASP A 460 -14.69 1.10 -6.97
CA ASP A 460 -14.01 0.66 -8.19
C ASP A 460 -13.83 -0.87 -8.18
N ARG A 461 -14.40 -1.56 -9.18
CA ARG A 461 -14.09 -2.97 -9.45
C ARG A 461 -12.60 -3.14 -9.75
N ARG A 462 -11.97 -4.18 -9.19
CA ARG A 462 -10.56 -4.51 -9.39
C ARG A 462 -10.37 -5.90 -9.99
N PHE A 463 -9.36 -6.01 -10.84
CA PHE A 463 -8.88 -7.25 -11.43
C PHE A 463 -7.56 -7.63 -10.76
N HIS A 464 -7.37 -8.91 -10.43
CA HIS A 464 -6.08 -9.41 -9.98
C HIS A 464 -5.18 -9.60 -11.19
N VAL A 465 -4.04 -8.92 -11.24
CA VAL A 465 -3.09 -8.93 -12.36
C VAL A 465 -1.79 -9.55 -11.86
N ARG A 466 -1.20 -10.46 -12.63
CA ARG A 466 0.14 -11.00 -12.36
C ARG A 466 0.98 -10.95 -13.64
N PHE A 467 2.19 -10.42 -13.54
CA PHE A 467 3.09 -10.27 -14.68
C PHE A 467 4.57 -10.37 -14.27
N VAL A 468 5.42 -10.64 -15.25
CA VAL A 468 6.86 -10.87 -15.05
C VAL A 468 7.66 -9.92 -15.92
N VAL A 469 8.64 -9.24 -15.31
CA VAL A 469 9.63 -8.40 -15.99
C VAL A 469 11.03 -8.98 -15.82
N LYS A 470 11.93 -8.68 -16.76
CA LYS A 470 13.26 -9.27 -16.82
C LYS A 470 14.19 -8.78 -15.71
N GLU A 471 14.11 -7.51 -15.35
CA GLU A 471 15.08 -6.85 -14.48
C GLU A 471 14.73 -7.01 -13.00
N VAL A 472 15.61 -7.68 -12.25
CA VAL A 472 15.60 -7.66 -10.77
C VAL A 472 16.52 -6.55 -10.30
N GLY A 473 15.98 -5.58 -9.55
CA GLY A 473 16.71 -4.41 -9.07
C GLY A 473 16.78 -4.31 -7.54
N ARG A 474 17.82 -3.65 -7.03
CA ARG A 474 17.98 -3.31 -5.61
C ARG A 474 17.54 -1.86 -5.34
N PRO A 475 16.97 -1.54 -4.16
CA PRO A 475 16.56 -0.17 -3.82
C PRO A 475 17.72 0.84 -3.88
N ILE A 476 17.45 2.08 -4.29
CA ILE A 476 18.47 3.11 -4.53
C ILE A 476 19.25 3.50 -3.26
N GLU A 477 18.68 3.32 -2.07
CA GLU A 477 19.33 3.46 -0.75
C GLU A 477 20.65 2.67 -0.65
N ARG A 478 20.84 1.63 -1.47
CA ARG A 478 21.95 0.68 -1.37
C ARG A 478 23.16 1.03 -2.24
N PHE A 479 23.23 2.25 -2.79
CA PHE A 479 24.30 2.68 -3.67
C PHE A 479 25.70 2.50 -3.05
N SER A 480 26.66 2.05 -3.86
CA SER A 480 28.05 1.78 -3.47
C SER A 480 29.00 2.96 -3.73
N SER A 481 28.53 3.99 -4.43
CA SER A 481 29.14 5.34 -4.52
C SER A 481 28.08 6.38 -4.87
N SER A 482 28.32 7.67 -4.58
CA SER A 482 27.40 8.74 -4.99
C SER A 482 27.22 8.80 -6.51
N LYS A 483 28.25 8.43 -7.27
CA LYS A 483 28.19 8.31 -8.73
C LYS A 483 27.20 7.24 -9.19
N GLU A 484 27.10 6.11 -8.48
CA GLU A 484 26.15 5.05 -8.82
C GLU A 484 24.69 5.50 -8.58
N MET A 485 24.44 6.18 -7.46
CA MET A 485 23.13 6.80 -7.19
C MET A 485 22.76 7.80 -8.29
N PHE A 486 23.70 8.70 -8.63
CA PHE A 486 23.47 9.72 -9.65
C PHE A 486 23.29 9.13 -11.06
N GLN A 487 24.03 8.06 -11.40
CA GLN A 487 23.82 7.28 -12.60
C GLN A 487 22.41 6.66 -12.62
N ALA A 488 21.95 6.08 -11.51
CA ALA A 488 20.65 5.43 -11.45
C ALA A 488 19.49 6.41 -11.66
N VAL A 489 19.57 7.62 -11.08
CA VAL A 489 18.56 8.67 -11.29
C VAL A 489 18.62 9.24 -12.71
N TYR A 490 19.82 9.41 -13.29
CA TYR A 490 19.97 9.85 -14.68
C TYR A 490 19.45 8.83 -15.69
N ASP A 491 19.75 7.55 -15.50
CA ASP A 491 19.27 6.45 -16.33
C ASP A 491 17.73 6.37 -16.29
N ALA A 492 17.15 6.50 -15.09
CA ALA A 492 15.70 6.62 -14.92
C ALA A 492 15.13 7.86 -15.64
N PHE A 493 15.82 9.01 -15.61
CA PHE A 493 15.47 10.19 -16.39
C PHE A 493 15.55 9.93 -17.91
N GLN A 494 16.52 9.16 -18.39
CA GLN A 494 16.63 8.78 -19.80
C GLN A 494 15.58 7.74 -20.23
N GLY A 495 15.11 6.89 -19.32
CA GLY A 495 13.93 6.04 -19.53
C GLY A 495 12.65 6.88 -19.63
N HIS A 496 12.45 7.83 -18.71
CA HIS A 496 11.34 8.79 -18.79
C HIS A 496 11.36 9.63 -20.06
N LYS A 497 12.54 10.13 -20.48
CA LYS A 497 12.72 10.85 -21.75
C LYS A 497 12.26 10.02 -22.94
N GLN A 498 12.75 8.80 -23.07
CA GLN A 498 12.37 7.91 -24.17
C GLN A 498 10.88 7.54 -24.14
N ALA A 499 10.30 7.29 -22.96
CA ALA A 499 8.86 7.04 -22.81
C ALA A 499 8.00 8.24 -23.27
N TYR A 500 8.43 9.47 -22.94
CA TYR A 500 7.76 10.69 -23.38
C TYR A 500 7.97 10.97 -24.88
N GLU A 501 9.20 10.88 -25.37
CA GLU A 501 9.56 11.15 -26.76
C GLU A 501 8.90 10.13 -27.71
N LYS A 502 8.99 8.83 -27.41
CA LYS A 502 8.48 7.75 -28.28
C LYS A 502 7.00 7.45 -28.07
N CYS A 503 6.53 7.35 -26.81
CA CYS A 503 5.19 6.85 -26.47
C CYS A 503 4.22 7.92 -25.96
N LYS A 504 4.70 9.17 -25.76
CA LYS A 504 3.93 10.29 -25.18
C LYS A 504 3.38 9.98 -23.78
N LEU A 505 4.15 9.22 -23.00
CA LEU A 505 3.83 8.86 -21.61
C LEU A 505 4.47 9.84 -20.62
N LEU A 506 3.71 10.22 -19.58
CA LEU A 506 4.20 10.80 -18.32
C LEU A 506 4.17 9.71 -17.25
N HIS A 507 5.10 9.72 -16.28
CA HIS A 507 5.20 8.69 -15.26
C HIS A 507 4.36 9.01 -14.01
N ARG A 508 4.38 10.27 -13.57
CA ARG A 508 3.51 10.82 -12.52
C ARG A 508 3.69 10.27 -11.09
N ASP A 509 4.79 9.57 -10.84
CA ASP A 509 5.25 9.15 -9.50
C ASP A 509 6.78 8.89 -9.50
N VAL A 510 7.55 9.79 -10.12
CA VAL A 510 9.01 9.74 -10.06
C VAL A 510 9.46 9.91 -8.60
N SER A 511 10.08 8.87 -8.04
CA SER A 511 10.39 8.76 -6.62
C SER A 511 11.55 7.78 -6.41
N GLY A 512 12.30 7.93 -5.31
CA GLY A 512 13.41 7.00 -5.02
C GLY A 512 12.96 5.55 -4.88
N GLY A 513 11.77 5.34 -4.32
CA GLY A 513 11.11 4.03 -4.23
C GLY A 513 10.65 3.43 -5.56
N ASN A 514 10.77 4.17 -6.67
CA ASN A 514 10.50 3.74 -8.05
C ASN A 514 11.78 3.66 -8.91
N ILE A 515 12.93 4.11 -8.40
CA ILE A 515 14.20 4.05 -9.13
C ILE A 515 15.03 2.91 -8.55
N LEU A 516 15.32 1.91 -9.37
CA LEU A 516 16.07 0.72 -8.96
C LEU A 516 17.49 0.74 -9.52
N LEU A 517 18.44 0.30 -8.69
CA LEU A 517 19.79 -0.03 -9.10
C LEU A 517 19.77 -1.43 -9.74
N VAL A 518 20.28 -1.54 -10.96
CA VAL A 518 20.46 -2.81 -11.70
C VAL A 518 21.93 -2.97 -12.10
N THR A 519 22.35 -4.18 -12.50
CA THR A 519 23.76 -4.56 -12.71
C THR A 519 24.57 -3.60 -13.59
N ASN A 520 23.93 -2.89 -14.52
CA ASN A 520 24.56 -1.98 -15.48
C ASN A 520 23.97 -0.55 -15.46
N GLY A 521 23.34 -0.11 -14.37
CA GLY A 521 22.80 1.26 -14.27
C GLY A 521 21.51 1.40 -13.45
N GLY A 522 20.66 2.34 -13.85
CA GLY A 522 19.33 2.58 -13.28
C GLY A 522 18.16 2.05 -14.11
N LEU A 523 17.03 1.88 -13.43
CA LEU A 523 15.73 1.48 -13.98
C LEU A 523 14.61 2.30 -13.33
N LEU A 524 13.70 2.87 -14.13
CA LEU A 524 12.49 3.54 -13.65
C LEU A 524 11.29 2.57 -13.70
N ASN A 525 10.72 2.26 -12.54
CA ASN A 525 9.71 1.22 -12.31
C ASN A 525 8.38 1.80 -11.78
N ASP A 526 7.31 0.97 -11.75
CA ASP A 526 5.97 1.29 -11.24
C ASP A 526 5.19 2.26 -12.16
N TRP A 527 4.97 1.84 -13.41
CA TRP A 527 4.33 2.61 -14.49
C TRP A 527 2.78 2.58 -14.43
N ASP A 528 2.18 2.31 -13.27
CA ASP A 528 0.73 2.14 -13.13
C ASP A 528 -0.04 3.47 -12.99
N MET A 529 0.63 4.53 -12.51
CA MET A 529 0.12 5.91 -12.49
C MET A 529 0.32 6.66 -13.83
N ALA A 530 1.00 6.03 -14.79
CA ALA A 530 1.39 6.64 -16.04
C ALA A 530 0.20 6.90 -16.98
N VAL A 531 0.23 8.02 -17.70
CA VAL A 531 -0.83 8.42 -18.64
C VAL A 531 -0.25 8.93 -19.95
N LYS A 532 -1.03 8.81 -21.02
CA LYS A 532 -0.71 9.45 -22.29
C LYS A 532 -1.12 10.91 -22.32
N VAL A 533 -0.21 11.75 -22.79
CA VAL A 533 -0.47 13.17 -23.09
C VAL A 533 -1.62 13.27 -24.09
N ASN A 534 -2.57 14.17 -23.83
CA ASN A 534 -3.76 14.45 -24.65
C ASN A 534 -4.81 13.33 -24.78
N GLU A 535 -4.62 12.13 -24.21
CA GLU A 535 -5.69 11.11 -24.17
C GLU A 535 -6.72 11.36 -23.05
N ASP A 536 -6.38 12.12 -22.01
CA ASP A 536 -7.29 12.42 -20.90
C ASP A 536 -8.33 13.49 -21.26
N LYS A 537 -9.35 13.08 -22.02
CA LYS A 537 -10.51 13.90 -22.40
C LYS A 537 -11.45 14.26 -21.23
N ARG A 538 -11.04 14.01 -19.99
CA ARG A 538 -11.83 14.22 -18.77
C ARG A 538 -11.05 15.18 -17.87
N GLY A 539 -11.49 16.44 -17.80
CA GLY A 539 -10.79 17.51 -17.07
C GLY A 539 -10.69 17.33 -15.54
N PRO A 540 -10.00 18.26 -14.85
CA PRO A 540 -9.39 18.14 -13.52
C PRO A 540 -9.89 17.03 -12.58
N ARG A 541 -9.38 15.81 -12.80
CA ARG A 541 -9.78 14.61 -12.03
C ARG A 541 -9.06 14.52 -10.68
N ALA A 542 -9.69 13.88 -9.71
CA ALA A 542 -9.13 13.75 -8.35
C ALA A 542 -7.76 13.04 -8.28
N HIS A 543 -7.44 12.20 -9.27
CA HIS A 543 -6.15 11.53 -9.42
C HIS A 543 -5.15 12.28 -10.31
N GLU A 544 -5.39 13.54 -10.72
CA GLU A 544 -4.36 14.32 -11.42
C GLU A 544 -3.20 14.66 -10.49
N ARG A 545 -3.51 14.95 -9.23
CA ARG A 545 -2.56 15.19 -8.14
C ARG A 545 -2.09 13.87 -7.53
N THR A 546 -1.20 13.17 -8.24
CA THR A 546 -0.59 11.91 -7.79
C THR A 546 0.92 12.02 -7.68
N GLY A 547 1.51 11.14 -6.89
CA GLY A 547 2.95 11.04 -6.70
C GLY A 547 3.34 10.99 -5.22
N THR A 548 4.51 10.47 -4.94
CA THR A 548 5.06 10.37 -3.59
C THR A 548 5.37 11.76 -3.03
N TRP A 549 4.74 12.16 -1.92
CA TRP A 549 4.72 13.54 -1.37
C TRP A 549 6.10 14.23 -1.33
N ALA A 550 7.12 13.54 -0.82
CA ALA A 550 8.49 14.04 -0.72
C ALA A 550 9.10 14.43 -2.08
N PHE A 551 8.70 13.78 -3.17
CA PHE A 551 9.24 14.00 -4.51
C PHE A 551 8.29 14.79 -5.43
N MET A 552 6.99 14.87 -5.09
CA MET A 552 5.99 15.67 -5.80
C MET A 552 6.42 17.15 -5.96
N SER A 553 6.14 17.75 -7.12
CA SER A 553 6.52 19.13 -7.42
C SER A 553 5.80 20.16 -6.53
N ILE A 554 6.40 21.34 -6.33
CA ILE A 554 5.78 22.44 -5.55
C ILE A 554 4.37 22.77 -6.05
N ASP A 555 4.17 22.84 -7.36
CA ASP A 555 2.90 23.28 -7.96
C ASP A 555 1.86 22.16 -8.05
N LEU A 556 2.22 20.90 -7.75
CA LEU A 556 1.26 19.86 -7.40
C LEU A 556 0.97 19.87 -5.89
N LEU A 557 1.98 20.14 -5.04
CA LEU A 557 1.82 20.21 -3.59
C LEU A 557 0.93 21.38 -3.11
N ARG A 558 0.83 22.46 -3.88
CA ARG A 558 -0.06 23.61 -3.62
C ARG A 558 -1.56 23.29 -3.62
N GLY A 559 -1.97 22.11 -4.10
CA GLY A 559 -3.38 21.66 -4.05
C GLY A 559 -4.32 22.51 -4.89
N GLU A 560 -3.86 22.88 -6.09
CA GLU A 560 -4.71 23.29 -7.20
C GLU A 560 -4.86 22.06 -8.10
N ARG A 561 -6.10 21.71 -8.47
CA ARG A 561 -6.35 20.56 -9.35
C ARG A 561 -6.03 20.94 -10.78
N ARG A 562 -4.87 20.51 -11.27
CA ARG A 562 -4.36 20.76 -12.60
C ARG A 562 -3.75 19.49 -13.20
N PRO A 563 -3.69 19.38 -14.54
CA PRO A 563 -2.96 18.31 -15.20
C PRO A 563 -1.50 18.25 -14.75
N HIS A 564 -1.01 17.02 -14.59
CA HIS A 564 0.40 16.71 -14.36
C HIS A 564 1.21 17.01 -15.62
N LYS A 565 2.33 17.73 -15.49
CA LYS A 565 3.18 18.16 -16.61
C LYS A 565 4.50 17.39 -16.65
N ILE A 566 5.19 17.47 -17.79
CA ILE A 566 6.57 16.99 -17.94
C ILE A 566 7.45 17.58 -16.84
N SER A 567 7.35 18.90 -16.64
CA SER A 567 8.08 19.67 -15.62
C SER A 567 7.90 19.16 -14.19
N ASP A 568 6.78 18.51 -13.87
CA ASP A 568 6.54 17.93 -12.55
C ASP A 568 7.40 16.69 -12.34
N ASP A 569 7.39 15.75 -13.29
CA ASP A 569 8.27 14.57 -13.26
C ASP A 569 9.76 14.98 -13.33
N LEU A 570 10.08 16.07 -14.06
CA LEU A 570 11.45 16.63 -14.09
C LEU A 570 11.89 17.25 -12.76
N GLU A 571 11.00 17.96 -12.05
CA GLU A 571 11.30 18.48 -10.71
C GLU A 571 11.46 17.33 -9.69
N SER A 572 10.68 16.26 -9.82
CA SER A 572 10.79 15.07 -8.97
C SER A 572 12.16 14.38 -9.07
N PHE A 573 12.78 14.29 -10.25
CA PHE A 573 14.16 13.76 -10.37
C PHE A 573 15.18 14.56 -9.55
N PHE A 574 15.04 15.89 -9.47
CA PHE A 574 15.89 16.73 -8.61
C PHE A 574 15.63 16.47 -7.12
N TRP A 575 14.36 16.40 -6.70
CA TRP A 575 14.02 16.09 -5.31
C TRP A 575 14.57 14.72 -4.86
N VAL A 576 14.61 13.71 -5.76
CA VAL A 576 15.27 12.42 -5.47
C VAL A 576 16.77 12.62 -5.23
N VAL A 577 17.52 13.24 -6.16
CA VAL A 577 18.98 13.43 -5.96
C VAL A 577 19.26 14.19 -4.66
N LEU A 578 18.51 15.25 -4.36
CA LEU A 578 18.70 16.04 -3.14
C LEU A 578 18.42 15.21 -1.87
N TYR A 579 17.30 14.49 -1.81
CA TYR A 579 16.90 13.69 -0.64
C TYR A 579 17.93 12.61 -0.30
N TYR A 580 18.33 11.81 -1.30
CA TYR A 580 19.29 10.72 -1.08
C TYR A 580 20.70 11.23 -0.79
N SER A 581 21.09 12.38 -1.37
CA SER A 581 22.38 13.00 -1.03
C SER A 581 22.40 13.53 0.41
N LEU A 582 21.31 14.16 0.87
CA LEU A 582 21.18 14.64 2.26
C LEU A 582 21.12 13.50 3.29
N LEU A 583 20.47 12.38 2.97
CA LEU A 583 20.33 11.27 3.92
C LEU A 583 21.55 10.34 3.95
N TYR A 584 22.29 10.16 2.85
CA TYR A 584 23.27 9.06 2.73
C TYR A 584 24.71 9.47 2.44
N LEU A 585 25.02 10.76 2.28
CA LEU A 585 26.38 11.28 2.03
C LEU A 585 26.80 12.29 3.11
N PRO A 586 28.10 12.45 3.45
CA PRO A 586 28.53 13.50 4.37
C PRO A 586 28.39 14.90 3.75
N HIS A 587 27.91 15.87 4.53
CA HIS A 587 27.78 17.27 4.10
C HIS A 587 27.72 18.25 5.28
N ASN A 588 27.99 19.53 5.00
CA ASN A 588 28.02 20.60 6.02
C ASN A 588 26.65 21.00 6.64
N LYS A 589 25.58 20.22 6.40
CA LYS A 589 24.23 20.41 6.98
C LYS A 589 23.72 19.21 7.80
N VAL A 590 24.55 18.19 8.06
CA VAL A 590 24.12 16.98 8.82
C VAL A 590 23.53 17.35 10.19
N GLY A 591 24.08 18.36 10.86
CA GLY A 591 23.57 18.85 12.14
C GLY A 591 22.19 19.53 12.11
N THR A 592 21.66 19.88 10.94
CA THR A 592 20.35 20.52 10.75
C THR A 592 19.37 19.67 9.93
N LEU A 593 19.68 18.38 9.69
CA LEU A 593 18.79 17.47 8.95
C LEU A 593 17.41 17.33 9.60
N GLY A 594 17.33 17.43 10.94
CA GLY A 594 16.07 17.39 11.69
C GLY A 594 15.12 18.55 11.43
N ASP A 595 15.62 19.67 10.87
CA ASP A 595 14.81 20.80 10.42
C ASP A 595 14.58 20.75 8.91
N ILE A 596 15.63 20.39 8.16
CA ILE A 596 15.64 20.34 6.69
C ILE A 596 14.68 19.27 6.14
N ILE A 597 14.71 18.05 6.68
CA ILE A 597 13.89 16.95 6.15
C ILE A 597 12.40 17.23 6.35
N PRO A 598 11.90 17.59 7.56
CA PRO A 598 10.49 17.93 7.72
C PRO A 598 10.05 19.14 6.91
N ALA A 599 10.87 20.20 6.83
CA ALA A 599 10.49 21.42 6.09
C ALA A 599 10.38 21.22 4.57
N ILE A 600 11.29 20.44 3.96
CA ILE A 600 11.35 20.27 2.50
C ILE A 600 10.51 19.08 2.03
N PHE A 601 10.58 17.94 2.73
CA PHE A 601 10.08 16.66 2.21
C PHE A 601 8.81 16.16 2.90
N GLU A 602 8.49 16.63 4.11
CA GLU A 602 7.34 16.14 4.90
C GLU A 602 6.29 17.21 5.17
N GLN A 603 6.58 18.49 4.91
CA GLN A 603 5.69 19.61 5.23
C GLN A 603 4.32 19.48 4.56
N TYR A 604 3.26 19.48 5.36
CA TYR A 604 1.87 19.59 4.93
C TYR A 604 1.02 20.48 5.86
N THR A 605 -0.13 20.92 5.35
CA THR A 605 -1.23 21.53 6.11
C THR A 605 -2.52 20.82 5.72
N SER A 606 -3.41 20.53 6.68
CA SER A 606 -4.56 19.62 6.51
C SER A 606 -5.93 20.29 6.63
N PHE A 607 -6.03 21.58 6.30
CA PHE A 607 -7.29 22.33 6.33
C PHE A 607 -8.07 22.12 5.02
N GLY A 608 -8.90 21.07 4.98
CA GLY A 608 -9.69 20.70 3.81
C GLY A 608 -8.92 19.76 2.88
N GLU A 609 -8.36 20.30 1.79
CA GLU A 609 -7.42 19.54 0.95
C GLU A 609 -6.00 19.66 1.51
N THR A 610 -5.29 18.54 1.69
CA THR A 610 -3.92 18.53 2.23
C THR A 610 -2.95 19.26 1.30
N LYS A 611 -2.37 20.38 1.71
CA LYS A 611 -1.46 21.23 0.90
C LYS A 611 -0.04 21.24 1.46
N GLY A 612 0.95 21.68 0.69
CA GLY A 612 2.35 21.72 1.12
C GLY A 612 3.27 22.41 0.12
N GLY A 613 4.57 22.08 0.17
CA GLY A 613 5.57 22.57 -0.78
C GLY A 613 6.08 23.98 -0.55
N GLN A 614 5.74 24.65 0.56
CA GLN A 614 6.26 25.98 0.89
C GLN A 614 7.75 25.92 1.26
N GLY A 615 8.21 24.92 2.01
CA GLY A 615 9.64 24.75 2.30
C GLY A 615 10.46 24.50 1.03
N LYS A 616 9.94 23.69 0.10
CA LYS A 616 10.50 23.54 -1.26
C LYS A 616 10.52 24.86 -2.04
N HIS A 617 9.45 25.66 -1.95
CA HIS A 617 9.39 26.96 -2.60
C HIS A 617 10.44 27.93 -2.06
N ILE A 618 10.58 28.03 -0.74
CA ILE A 618 11.60 28.83 -0.05
C ILE A 618 13.00 28.38 -0.49
N VAL A 619 13.28 27.07 -0.52
CA VAL A 619 14.55 26.50 -1.02
C VAL A 619 14.86 26.93 -2.46
N VAL A 620 13.86 26.97 -3.35
CA VAL A 620 14.06 27.32 -4.76
C VAL A 620 14.13 28.84 -4.98
N MET A 621 13.33 29.64 -4.27
CA MET A 621 13.19 31.08 -4.51
C MET A 621 14.13 31.93 -3.64
N GLU A 622 14.23 31.61 -2.35
CA GLU A 622 14.99 32.37 -1.34
C GLU A 622 16.30 31.67 -0.96
N GLY A 623 16.48 30.41 -1.36
CA GLY A 623 17.67 29.63 -1.08
C GLY A 623 17.80 29.15 0.36
N ASP A 624 16.83 29.43 1.23
CA ASP A 624 16.92 29.09 2.66
C ASP A 624 16.84 27.56 2.92
N TYR A 625 17.05 27.16 4.19
CA TYR A 625 17.39 25.80 4.64
C TYR A 625 18.76 25.30 4.13
N ILE A 626 18.96 25.23 2.81
CA ILE A 626 20.20 24.70 2.19
C ILE A 626 21.19 25.78 1.71
N GLY A 627 20.80 27.06 1.72
CA GLY A 627 21.66 28.24 1.65
C GLY A 627 21.99 28.78 0.26
N ASP A 628 21.31 29.84 -0.18
CA ASP A 628 21.88 30.86 -1.08
C ASP A 628 21.15 32.22 -0.97
N SER A 629 21.86 33.27 -0.52
CA SER A 629 21.50 34.70 -0.67
C SER A 629 20.34 35.34 0.13
N THR A 630 20.08 34.96 1.40
CA THR A 630 19.59 35.96 2.39
C THR A 630 19.99 35.67 3.84
N SER A 631 19.80 34.44 4.33
CA SER A 631 19.86 34.14 5.77
C SER A 631 21.15 33.45 6.20
N SER A 632 22.13 34.23 6.68
CA SER A 632 23.27 33.97 7.62
C SER A 632 24.05 32.63 7.67
N GLY A 633 23.67 31.57 6.97
CA GLY A 633 24.28 30.24 7.03
C GLY A 633 25.07 29.86 5.77
N ALA A 634 25.97 28.89 5.91
CA ALA A 634 26.74 28.37 4.78
C ALA A 634 25.83 27.68 3.73
N ARG A 635 26.25 27.74 2.46
CA ARG A 635 25.70 26.94 1.34
C ARG A 635 25.89 25.46 1.62
N LEU A 636 24.94 24.61 1.21
CA LEU A 636 25.06 23.15 1.23
C LEU A 636 26.23 22.69 0.36
N GLU A 637 27.19 22.02 0.98
CA GLU A 637 28.33 21.38 0.31
C GLU A 637 28.46 19.93 0.79
N PHE A 638 28.51 18.99 -0.16
CA PHE A 638 28.78 17.58 0.10
C PHE A 638 30.30 17.35 0.18
N ASP A 639 30.75 16.69 1.26
CA ASP A 639 32.16 16.58 1.59
C ASP A 639 32.89 15.72 0.53
N GLY A 640 33.84 16.33 -0.17
CA GLY A 640 34.54 15.69 -1.30
C GLY A 640 33.72 15.57 -2.60
N CYS A 641 32.39 15.53 -2.54
CA CYS A 641 31.52 15.36 -3.72
C CYS A 641 31.15 16.68 -4.42
N LYS A 642 32.16 17.34 -4.99
CA LYS A 642 32.00 18.55 -5.82
C LYS A 642 30.97 18.41 -6.97
N PRO A 643 30.79 17.24 -7.64
CA PRO A 643 29.76 17.09 -8.66
C PRO A 643 28.34 17.34 -8.11
N LEU A 644 27.95 16.71 -7.00
CA LEU A 644 26.61 16.87 -6.42
C LEU A 644 26.37 18.29 -5.89
N THR A 645 27.37 18.90 -5.23
CA THR A 645 27.28 20.31 -4.77
C THR A 645 26.97 21.26 -5.94
N ARG A 646 27.62 21.03 -7.09
CA ARG A 646 27.38 21.83 -8.31
C ARG A 646 26.06 21.48 -9.00
N PHE A 647 25.68 20.20 -9.04
CA PHE A 647 24.40 19.77 -9.58
C PHE A 647 23.25 20.46 -8.84
N VAL A 648 23.22 20.38 -7.51
CA VAL A 648 22.16 20.98 -6.68
C VAL A 648 22.10 22.49 -6.90
N ALA A 649 23.23 23.20 -6.85
CA ALA A 649 23.27 24.64 -7.13
C ALA A 649 22.75 25.00 -8.53
N THR A 650 23.16 24.26 -9.57
CA THR A 650 22.76 24.53 -10.96
C THR A 650 21.28 24.24 -11.20
N PHE A 651 20.76 23.15 -10.63
CA PHE A 651 19.38 22.73 -10.81
C PHE A 651 18.41 23.65 -10.04
N LEU A 652 18.77 24.10 -8.83
CA LEU A 652 17.99 25.12 -8.10
C LEU A 652 17.85 26.42 -8.89
N LEU A 653 18.94 26.91 -9.51
CA LEU A 653 18.88 28.10 -10.38
C LEU A 653 17.96 27.88 -11.60
N LYS A 654 17.93 26.66 -12.14
CA LYS A 654 17.02 26.29 -13.24
C LYS A 654 15.54 26.26 -12.80
N LEU A 655 15.25 25.69 -11.62
CA LEU A 655 13.90 25.70 -11.04
C LEU A 655 13.44 27.13 -10.67
N LYS A 656 14.33 27.96 -10.10
CA LYS A 656 14.06 29.37 -9.80
C LYS A 656 13.69 30.13 -11.07
N ARG A 657 14.44 29.88 -12.16
CA ARG A 657 14.15 30.46 -13.48
C ARG A 657 12.80 30.01 -14.03
N TRP A 658 12.50 28.71 -14.06
CA TRP A 658 11.18 28.20 -14.48
C TRP A 658 10.03 28.86 -13.70
N ARG A 659 10.22 29.09 -12.39
CA ARG A 659 9.20 29.73 -11.54
C ARG A 659 9.02 31.22 -11.80
N VAL A 660 10.10 31.95 -12.09
CA VAL A 660 10.01 33.35 -12.52
C VAL A 660 9.34 33.43 -13.90
N GLU A 661 9.70 32.56 -14.84
CA GLU A 661 9.08 32.49 -16.18
C GLU A 661 7.57 32.17 -16.09
N ALA A 662 7.16 31.22 -15.22
CA ALA A 662 5.76 30.88 -15.00
C ALA A 662 4.95 31.96 -14.23
N SER A 663 5.60 32.83 -13.45
CA SER A 663 4.93 33.99 -12.84
C SER A 663 4.81 35.15 -13.82
N LEU A 664 5.82 35.43 -14.64
CA LEU A 664 5.76 36.46 -15.69
C LEU A 664 4.79 36.10 -16.83
N ALA A 665 4.49 34.81 -17.01
CA ALA A 665 3.50 34.33 -17.98
C ALA A 665 2.05 34.34 -17.45
N ARG A 666 1.82 34.64 -16.16
CA ARG A 666 0.47 34.87 -15.63
C ARG A 666 0.04 36.31 -15.91
N ASN A 667 -1.21 36.46 -16.31
CA ASN A 667 -1.73 37.74 -16.81
C ASN A 667 -1.91 38.72 -15.64
N PRO A 668 -1.38 39.97 -15.69
CA PRO A 668 -1.49 40.94 -14.60
C PRO A 668 -2.93 41.42 -14.26
N ALA A 669 -3.96 40.83 -14.87
CA ALA A 669 -5.36 41.12 -14.60
C ALA A 669 -6.03 40.14 -13.61
N ASP A 670 -5.36 39.04 -13.24
CA ASP A 670 -5.91 38.00 -12.35
C ASP A 670 -5.40 38.06 -10.89
N GLU A 671 -4.43 38.93 -10.58
CA GLU A 671 -4.00 39.21 -9.19
C GLU A 671 -4.19 40.70 -8.86
N ASP A 672 -5.20 40.98 -8.02
CA ASP A 672 -5.42 42.29 -7.42
C ASP A 672 -4.25 42.60 -6.45
N ILE A 673 -3.74 43.84 -6.49
CA ILE A 673 -2.68 44.39 -5.62
C ILE A 673 -1.24 43.87 -5.89
N LEU A 674 -0.49 44.61 -6.72
CA LEU A 674 0.64 45.42 -6.22
C LEU A 674 0.95 46.58 -7.21
N CYS A 675 1.64 47.62 -6.73
CA CYS A 675 1.69 48.92 -7.41
C CYS A 675 2.39 48.89 -8.78
N ALA A 676 1.73 49.43 -9.80
CA ALA A 676 2.27 49.59 -11.14
C ALA A 676 2.85 51.00 -11.35
N GLU A 677 4.17 51.12 -11.21
CA GLU A 677 5.00 52.22 -11.73
C GLU A 677 6.38 51.64 -12.06
N ASP A 678 7.07 52.20 -13.06
CA ASP A 678 8.34 51.71 -13.64
C ASP A 678 8.38 50.26 -14.19
N LEU A 679 7.82 50.05 -15.39
CA LEU A 679 8.48 49.29 -16.47
C LEU A 679 7.77 49.50 -17.84
N ASN A 680 8.55 49.63 -18.92
CA ASN A 680 8.01 49.88 -20.27
C ASN A 680 7.37 48.62 -20.89
N PRO A 681 6.20 48.74 -21.56
CA PRO A 681 5.53 47.60 -22.18
C PRO A 681 6.19 47.18 -23.50
N ILE A 682 7.17 46.26 -23.42
CA ILE A 682 7.54 45.42 -24.57
C ILE A 682 6.45 44.36 -24.70
N SER A 683 5.58 44.50 -25.71
CA SER A 683 4.46 43.59 -25.95
C SER A 683 4.93 42.15 -26.21
N PRO A 684 4.63 41.17 -25.35
CA PRO A 684 4.89 39.77 -25.64
C PRO A 684 3.88 39.31 -26.70
N SER A 685 4.36 38.90 -27.87
CA SER A 685 3.55 38.08 -28.77
C SER A 685 3.14 36.80 -28.04
N ALA A 686 1.86 36.41 -28.10
CA ALA A 686 1.32 35.26 -27.38
C ALA A 686 1.83 33.91 -27.94
N GLN A 687 3.12 33.64 -27.77
CA GLN A 687 3.67 32.30 -27.84
C GLN A 687 3.19 31.54 -26.59
N SER A 688 2.61 30.37 -26.81
CA SER A 688 2.28 29.44 -25.73
C SER A 688 3.51 29.19 -24.86
N VAL A 689 3.37 29.29 -23.53
CA VAL A 689 4.41 28.86 -22.59
C VAL A 689 4.82 27.44 -22.95
N GLN A 690 6.06 27.26 -23.41
CA GLN A 690 6.56 25.95 -23.79
C GLN A 690 6.69 25.10 -22.53
N ASP A 691 5.93 24.01 -22.45
CA ASP A 691 6.08 23.05 -21.36
C ASP A 691 7.51 22.51 -21.34
N HIS A 692 8.16 22.57 -20.17
CA HIS A 692 9.59 22.35 -20.10
C HIS A 692 10.01 20.93 -20.52
N GLN A 693 11.02 20.85 -21.39
CA GLN A 693 11.45 19.61 -22.03
C GLN A 693 12.72 19.03 -21.38
N HIS A 694 12.92 17.71 -21.48
CA HIS A 694 14.08 17.00 -20.93
C HIS A 694 15.44 17.61 -21.34
N GLN A 695 15.53 18.11 -22.58
CA GLN A 695 16.71 18.77 -23.13
C GLN A 695 17.16 20.01 -22.32
N GLU A 696 16.23 20.70 -21.63
CA GLU A 696 16.53 21.86 -20.79
C GLU A 696 17.32 21.53 -19.51
N ILE A 697 17.39 20.25 -19.12
CA ILE A 697 18.14 19.81 -17.92
C ILE A 697 19.17 18.71 -18.23
N GLU A 698 19.09 18.04 -19.38
CA GLU A 698 20.04 17.02 -19.83
C GLU A 698 21.50 17.53 -19.83
N PHE A 699 21.72 18.82 -20.13
CA PHE A 699 23.04 19.43 -20.05
C PHE A 699 23.59 19.50 -18.60
N ILE A 700 22.72 19.62 -17.59
CA ILE A 700 23.11 19.70 -16.17
C ILE A 700 23.63 18.33 -15.71
N TRP A 701 22.94 17.24 -16.10
CA TRP A 701 23.40 15.88 -15.86
C TRP A 701 24.76 15.62 -16.52
N ASN A 702 24.88 15.90 -17.83
CA ASN A 702 26.11 15.70 -18.59
C ASN A 702 27.30 16.49 -18.03
N ALA A 703 27.11 17.76 -17.67
CA ALA A 703 28.12 18.61 -17.02
C ALA A 703 28.46 18.18 -15.57
N THR A 704 27.67 17.28 -14.98
CA THR A 704 27.96 16.67 -13.67
C THR A 704 28.73 15.36 -13.84
N PHE A 705 28.42 14.54 -14.84
CA PHE A 705 29.21 13.34 -15.18
C PHE A 705 30.63 13.66 -15.66
N SER A 706 30.84 14.79 -16.34
CA SER A 706 32.16 15.22 -16.82
C SER A 706 33.14 15.71 -15.74
N GLN A 707 32.76 15.63 -14.45
CA GLN A 707 33.58 16.05 -13.32
C GLN A 707 34.22 14.86 -12.61
N THR A 708 35.29 15.09 -11.86
CA THR A 708 35.91 14.06 -11.00
C THR A 708 34.96 13.71 -9.86
N TRP A 709 34.53 12.44 -9.82
CA TRP A 709 33.73 11.90 -8.72
C TRP A 709 34.63 11.36 -7.59
N PRO A 710 34.16 11.40 -6.33
CA PRO A 710 34.78 10.65 -5.23
C PRO A 710 34.72 9.13 -5.47
N VAL A 711 35.44 8.38 -4.63
CA VAL A 711 35.43 6.92 -4.57
C VAL A 711 35.23 6.47 -3.12
N ASN A 712 34.62 5.29 -2.92
CA ASN A 712 34.32 4.69 -1.61
C ASN A 712 33.36 5.50 -0.71
N ASP A 713 32.55 6.37 -1.32
CA ASP A 713 31.50 7.19 -0.68
C ASP A 713 30.10 6.54 -0.78
N GLY A 714 30.04 5.20 -0.72
CA GLY A 714 28.80 4.45 -0.69
C GLY A 714 27.92 4.78 0.53
N ALA A 715 26.63 4.50 0.39
CA ALA A 715 25.55 4.99 1.24
C ALA A 715 25.79 4.77 2.74
N LYS A 716 25.76 5.86 3.51
CA LYS A 716 25.89 5.86 4.98
C LYS A 716 24.86 6.84 5.55
N LEU A 717 23.85 6.31 6.24
CA LEU A 717 22.78 7.13 6.82
C LEU A 717 23.37 8.18 7.78
N GLN A 718 23.11 9.45 7.50
CA GLN A 718 23.62 10.58 8.27
C GLN A 718 22.81 10.76 9.55
N MET A 719 23.28 10.13 10.63
CA MET A 719 22.68 10.29 11.96
C MET A 719 22.84 11.72 12.47
N LEU A 720 21.77 12.27 13.04
CA LEU A 720 21.88 13.42 13.94
C LEU A 720 22.83 13.06 15.08
N LYS A 721 23.94 13.78 15.22
CA LYS A 721 24.81 13.63 16.38
C LYS A 721 24.03 14.07 17.61
N GLU A 722 23.88 13.17 18.59
CA GLU A 722 23.46 13.61 19.92
C GLU A 722 24.42 14.69 20.43
N PRO A 723 23.93 15.76 21.09
CA PRO A 723 24.81 16.75 21.68
C PRO A 723 25.63 16.08 22.78
N THR A 724 26.95 15.96 22.55
CA THR A 724 27.89 15.39 23.50
C THR A 724 27.64 15.99 24.89
N PRO A 725 27.43 15.19 25.95
CA PRO A 725 27.30 15.73 27.30
C PRO A 725 28.55 16.54 27.63
N THR A 726 28.41 17.87 27.73
CA THR A 726 29.50 18.74 28.17
C THR A 726 29.97 18.27 29.54
N ALA A 727 31.28 18.03 29.66
CA ALA A 727 31.88 17.57 30.89
C ALA A 727 31.48 18.46 32.07
N GLN A 728 31.24 17.85 33.23
CA GLN A 728 30.76 18.54 34.43
C GLN A 728 31.72 19.68 34.80
N ALA A 729 31.24 20.93 34.69
CA ALA A 729 31.86 22.07 35.36
C ALA A 729 31.55 21.98 36.88
N PRO A 730 32.44 22.44 37.77
CA PRO A 730 32.28 22.23 39.22
C PRO A 730 31.10 23.01 39.83
N GLU A 731 30.59 22.51 40.97
CA GLU A 731 29.62 23.21 41.81
C GLU A 731 30.32 24.30 42.65
N GLU A 732 30.03 25.58 42.41
CA GLU A 732 30.31 26.68 43.35
C GLU A 732 29.27 27.81 43.25
N GLY A 733 29.11 28.58 44.34
CA GLY A 733 28.88 30.03 44.22
C GLY A 733 27.43 30.53 44.24
N THR A 734 26.85 30.64 45.44
CA THR A 734 25.62 31.37 45.75
C THR A 734 25.54 32.82 45.21
N ALA A 735 24.44 33.13 44.52
CA ALA A 735 23.62 34.37 44.53
C ALA A 735 24.26 35.77 44.73
N ALA A 736 23.95 36.69 43.80
CA ALA A 736 23.83 38.14 44.05
C ALA A 736 22.82 38.79 43.06
N GLU A 737 22.16 39.88 43.45
CA GLU A 737 21.18 40.62 42.62
C GLU A 737 21.82 41.79 41.83
N SER A 738 21.22 42.18 40.70
CA SER A 738 21.06 43.60 40.30
C SER A 738 19.99 43.75 39.21
N LYS A 739 19.53 44.98 38.96
CA LYS A 739 18.36 45.32 38.13
C LYS A 739 18.75 46.22 36.96
N GLU A 740 18.05 46.14 35.83
CA GLU A 740 17.64 47.33 35.04
C GLU A 740 16.51 47.02 34.02
N HIS A 741 15.75 48.06 33.63
CA HIS A 741 14.44 48.02 32.94
C HIS A 741 14.03 49.45 32.49
N PRO A 742 13.06 49.64 31.56
CA PRO A 742 12.72 48.90 30.33
C PRO A 742 13.06 49.81 29.11
N PRO A 743 12.17 50.49 28.31
CA PRO A 743 10.72 50.38 27.97
C PRO A 743 10.51 49.47 26.71
N ASN A 744 9.35 49.19 26.09
CA ASN A 744 7.97 49.75 25.97
C ASN A 744 7.83 50.98 25.05
N ALA A 745 6.76 51.20 24.25
CA ALA A 745 5.64 50.40 23.71
C ALA A 745 5.12 51.17 22.44
N CYS A 746 4.07 50.88 21.67
CA CYS A 746 2.92 49.94 21.63
C CYS A 746 2.56 49.73 20.11
N TRP A 747 1.48 49.16 19.57
CA TRP A 747 0.10 48.78 19.94
C TRP A 747 -0.23 47.44 19.22
N SER A 748 -1.07 46.48 19.64
CA SER A 748 -2.36 46.39 20.35
C SER A 748 -3.63 46.40 19.46
N PHE A 749 -4.40 45.31 19.49
CA PHE A 749 -5.87 45.34 19.38
C PHE A 749 -6.51 44.24 20.27
N ARG A 750 -7.81 44.34 20.56
CA ARG A 750 -8.49 43.60 21.66
C ARG A 750 -9.49 42.54 21.20
N ARG A 751 -9.51 41.40 21.91
CA ARG A 751 -10.67 40.68 22.53
C ARG A 751 -10.29 39.18 22.69
N SER A 752 -10.75 38.45 23.71
CA SER A 752 -11.47 38.82 24.95
C SER A 752 -11.09 37.81 26.05
N LYS A 753 -11.33 38.14 27.33
CA LYS A 753 -11.07 37.23 28.44
C LYS A 753 -12.03 36.02 28.41
N ASP A 754 -11.52 34.86 28.80
CA ASP A 754 -11.94 34.14 30.02
C ASP A 754 -10.68 33.61 30.72
N GLU A 755 -10.80 33.01 31.91
CA GLU A 755 -9.69 32.92 32.88
C GLU A 755 -9.05 31.52 32.96
N GLU A 756 -7.72 31.44 32.75
CA GLU A 756 -6.88 30.28 33.06
C GLU A 756 -5.85 30.62 34.16
N THR A 757 -5.49 29.62 34.96
CA THR A 757 -4.73 29.76 36.20
C THR A 757 -3.20 29.82 36.01
N PRO A 758 -2.44 30.35 36.99
CA PRO A 758 -0.98 30.41 36.91
C PRO A 758 -0.28 29.05 36.78
N GLU A 759 -0.88 27.97 37.27
CA GLU A 759 -0.28 26.61 37.28
C GLU A 759 -0.24 25.94 35.90
N ASP A 760 -0.99 26.45 34.92
CA ASP A 760 -1.08 25.85 33.58
C ASP A 760 0.08 26.26 32.66
N LYS A 761 0.73 27.40 32.96
CA LYS A 761 1.83 27.95 32.16
C LYS A 761 3.17 27.22 32.36
N GLU A 762 3.37 26.53 33.47
CA GLU A 762 4.62 25.81 33.74
C GLU A 762 4.61 24.35 33.21
N LYS A 763 3.43 23.79 32.95
CA LYS A 763 3.28 22.48 32.28
C LYS A 763 3.47 22.57 30.76
N HIS A 764 3.16 23.70 30.14
CA HIS A 764 3.17 23.84 28.68
C HIS A 764 4.55 24.04 28.04
N THR A 765 5.55 24.52 28.79
CA THR A 765 6.94 24.71 28.33
C THR A 765 7.85 23.51 28.64
N LEU A 766 7.53 22.70 29.65
CA LEU A 766 8.28 21.49 30.01
C LEU A 766 7.82 20.21 29.29
N THR A 767 6.66 20.24 28.64
CA THR A 767 6.16 19.13 27.80
C THR A 767 6.75 19.17 26.40
N THR A 768 6.69 20.30 25.70
CA THR A 768 7.20 20.48 24.32
C THR A 768 8.65 20.02 24.14
N HIS A 769 9.56 20.43 25.03
CA HIS A 769 10.97 20.02 24.96
C HIS A 769 11.25 18.56 25.38
N LYS A 770 10.34 17.88 26.10
CA LYS A 770 10.48 16.45 26.42
C LYS A 770 9.90 15.55 25.32
N TRP A 771 8.78 15.94 24.71
CA TRP A 771 8.21 15.20 23.58
C TRP A 771 9.18 15.13 22.40
N TYR A 772 9.83 16.24 22.03
CA TYR A 772 10.81 16.25 20.94
C TYR A 772 11.98 15.27 21.16
N ARG A 773 12.48 15.15 22.41
CA ARG A 773 13.58 14.24 22.76
C ARG A 773 13.18 12.76 22.80
N TYR A 774 11.93 12.43 23.16
CA TYR A 774 11.45 11.05 23.09
C TYR A 774 11.09 10.63 21.66
N TRP A 775 10.71 11.60 20.81
CA TRP A 775 10.32 11.37 19.42
C TRP A 775 11.52 11.21 18.48
N LEU A 776 12.60 12.00 18.64
CA LEU A 776 13.81 11.89 17.80
C LEU A 776 14.44 10.48 17.82
N VAL A 777 14.44 9.83 18.98
CA VAL A 777 15.07 8.50 19.19
C VAL A 777 14.23 7.35 18.62
N ARG A 778 12.94 7.58 18.30
CA ARG A 778 12.03 6.58 17.72
C ARG A 778 11.53 6.88 16.31
N SER A 779 11.70 8.09 15.81
CA SER A 779 11.20 8.50 14.47
C SER A 779 12.27 8.45 13.38
N ILE A 780 13.51 8.13 13.77
CA ILE A 780 14.67 7.94 12.88
C ILE A 780 15.23 6.50 13.02
N LEU A 781 14.48 5.60 13.69
CA LEU A 781 14.78 4.17 13.86
C LEU A 781 13.50 3.31 13.68
N PRO A 782 13.32 2.66 12.51
CA PRO A 782 12.19 1.77 12.21
C PRO A 782 12.51 0.27 12.32
#